data_AF-A0A023GDA9-F1
#
_entry.id   AF-A0A023GDA9-F1
#
_cell.length_a   1.000
_cell.length_b   1.000
_cell.length_c   1.000
_cell.angle_alpha   90.00
_cell.angle_beta   90.00
_cell.angle_gamma   90.00
#
_symmetry.space_group_name_H-M   'P 1'
#
loop_
_entity.id
_entity.type
_entity.pdbx_description
1 polymer ?
#
loop_
_entity_poly.entity_id
_entity_poly.type
_entity_poly.pdbx_seq_one_letter_code
_entity_poly.pdbx_strand_id
1 'polypeptide(L)'
;DHSRRLLQGRMLGNPYSSHEPGMGPLMRDLKNKVCQDCELVALLEDDNGMELLVCNKIMSLDLPVKEVYRKVWCPENGESEAMRVVYRMRGLLGDATEEFVESLEAKAGGPQVDEEQLYQLARVMGPCGGLEAMLERLAAIDDLSRGRPLLTVLLKLFGLCVKVRSNRLHLLEPSLRAVARLLGALRLLLGAQEAALAEQLLATLEAVLAEGAAHVPPRLPEGVTKDDITFLLAQVGTGRPSPRLLQLLMRVVPFLTLTDEAKMDVLINHFRRQLNFIRFDLEHTPEDDVQLECFCNLSAGIERNDNGNRLKDLLVARGIVEGAIQYLLVYAPPAKSSLLSASENWKEFTSKPALKYVLRILTGLSRGHEKTQVLVSTECIPIIHRLEQVSSDEHVGSLAENLMEALKENPNVGEKIEEVRKQTRDEKKRLAMAMREKQLGELGMHTNEKGQVTAKSSILKQMEDLGEEAGLVCIICREGYKFQPGKLLGIYTFTKRCNLDDFEAKPRKTPGYSTVTHFNIVHVDCHMAAVRHARGRDEWESAALQNANTKCNGLLPLWGPQVAESQFASCLARHNTYIQDCTGHLDVGYVSTLHDLKLLISRFAFERSFSEDSGGGGPQSNMHLIPYLLQMVLYVINTTRCVAREEKNLSNFLEMSPERQIENCYEVEGPCYWATMALAVWSPSRWQCGRVMLVRRMLILAHARHLSPQGCSTLADTVPREFAVYRPYLCYLAMVDGLYNTVFKKVAKPDDDWPGHLAHYIRYNDQLHLELGDKLLRNFEEQVLTCQSFMEYCDVMGLLCEIPNPDAFLLESLQLRV
;
A
#
# COMPACT_ATOMS: atom_id res chain seq x y z
N ASP A 1 1.63 23.18 -19.78
CA ASP A 1 2.24 22.60 -18.57
C ASP A 1 1.83 21.17 -18.37
N HIS A 2 2.75 20.38 -17.83
CA HIS A 2 2.90 18.95 -18.05
C HIS A 2 1.77 18.06 -17.56
N SER A 3 1.23 17.29 -18.50
CA SER A 3 0.47 16.06 -18.34
C SER A 3 1.27 15.00 -17.56
N ARG A 4 1.20 15.04 -16.23
CA ARG A 4 1.54 13.88 -15.38
C ARG A 4 0.38 12.88 -15.52
N ARG A 5 0.63 11.76 -16.19
CA ARG A 5 -0.28 10.60 -16.23
C ARG A 5 -0.48 10.09 -14.81
N LEU A 6 -1.58 10.48 -14.19
CA LEU A 6 -2.05 9.92 -12.92
C LEU A 6 -2.79 8.62 -13.23
N LEU A 7 -2.46 7.54 -12.51
CA LEU A 7 -3.32 6.36 -12.42
C LEU A 7 -4.60 6.79 -11.70
N GLN A 8 -5.70 6.95 -12.41
CA GLN A 8 -6.99 7.30 -11.84
C GLN A 8 -7.55 6.04 -11.15
N GLY A 9 -7.39 5.91 -9.83
CA GLY A 9 -8.05 4.82 -9.09
C GLY A 9 -9.51 5.10 -8.79
N ARG A 10 -10.18 4.05 -8.30
CA ARG A 10 -11.64 3.90 -8.17
C ARG A 10 -12.29 4.75 -7.06
N MET A 11 -11.54 5.64 -6.41
CA MET A 11 -12.06 6.48 -5.32
C MET A 11 -12.96 7.58 -5.90
N LEU A 12 -14.23 7.63 -5.44
CA LEU A 12 -15.21 8.65 -5.83
C LEU A 12 -14.69 10.04 -5.42
N GLY A 13 -14.90 11.07 -6.25
CA GLY A 13 -14.39 12.43 -6.01
C GLY A 13 -15.01 13.19 -4.82
N ASN A 14 -15.67 12.50 -3.89
CA ASN A 14 -16.29 13.08 -2.69
C ASN A 14 -15.33 13.00 -1.49
N PRO A 15 -15.36 13.98 -0.57
CA PRO A 15 -14.59 13.92 0.67
C PRO A 15 -15.08 12.79 1.57
N TYR A 16 -14.15 11.98 2.06
CA TYR A 16 -14.43 10.91 3.02
C TYR A 16 -14.46 11.45 4.46
N SER A 17 -15.34 10.91 5.31
CA SER A 17 -15.44 11.32 6.71
C SER A 17 -14.31 10.70 7.55
N SER A 18 -13.75 11.47 8.49
CA SER A 18 -12.75 10.96 9.45
C SER A 18 -13.30 9.93 10.44
N HIS A 19 -14.63 9.75 10.48
CA HIS A 19 -15.31 8.78 11.35
C HIS A 19 -15.60 7.45 10.64
N GLU A 20 -15.25 7.33 9.35
CA GLU A 20 -15.39 6.08 8.62
C GLU A 20 -14.36 5.03 9.07
N PRO A 21 -14.74 3.73 9.07
CA PRO A 21 -13.81 2.65 9.38
C PRO A 21 -12.59 2.68 8.43
N GLY A 22 -11.38 2.62 8.99
CA GLY A 22 -10.12 2.60 8.22
C GLY A 22 -9.52 3.98 7.89
N MET A 23 -10.16 5.10 8.27
CA MET A 23 -9.62 6.46 8.04
C MET A 23 -8.67 6.97 9.13
N GLY A 24 -8.11 6.08 9.94
CA GLY A 24 -7.14 6.39 11.00
C GLY A 24 -7.07 5.29 12.06
N PRO A 25 -6.20 5.46 13.08
CA PRO A 25 -5.52 6.69 13.45
C PRO A 25 -4.26 7.06 12.64
N LEU A 26 -3.66 6.15 11.88
CA LEU A 26 -2.38 6.33 11.17
C LEU A 26 -2.55 6.49 9.65
N MET A 27 -1.57 7.11 8.99
CA MET A 27 -1.51 7.20 7.52
C MET A 27 -1.47 5.81 6.86
N ARG A 28 -0.94 4.81 7.58
CA ARG A 28 -1.03 3.38 7.25
C ARG A 28 -2.45 2.88 7.11
N ASP A 29 -3.37 3.34 7.96
CA ASP A 29 -4.78 2.96 7.88
C ASP A 29 -5.41 3.57 6.62
N LEU A 30 -5.06 4.83 6.30
CA LEU A 30 -5.41 5.44 5.01
C LEU A 30 -4.83 4.66 3.83
N LYS A 31 -3.56 4.25 3.89
CA LYS A 31 -2.94 3.42 2.84
C LYS A 31 -3.70 2.12 2.68
N ASN A 32 -3.99 1.44 3.79
CA ASN A 32 -4.71 0.18 3.80
C ASN A 32 -6.12 0.35 3.28
N LYS A 33 -6.80 1.46 3.61
CA LYS A 33 -8.10 1.80 3.06
C LYS A 33 -8.02 2.12 1.57
N VAL A 34 -7.03 2.87 1.10
CA VAL A 34 -6.80 3.07 -0.34
C VAL A 34 -6.49 1.74 -1.03
N CYS A 35 -5.71 0.86 -0.42
CA CYS A 35 -5.40 -0.47 -0.96
C CYS A 35 -6.62 -1.39 -0.95
N GLN A 36 -7.53 -1.28 0.03
CA GLN A 36 -8.79 -2.01 0.08
C GLN A 36 -9.78 -1.45 -0.96
N ASP A 37 -9.99 -0.14 -0.95
CA ASP A 37 -10.95 0.58 -1.80
C ASP A 37 -10.50 0.61 -3.29
N CYS A 38 -9.19 0.58 -3.55
CA CYS A 38 -8.61 0.47 -4.90
C CYS A 38 -8.17 -0.96 -5.25
N GLU A 39 -8.47 -1.96 -4.41
CA GLU A 39 -8.18 -3.39 -4.61
C GLU A 39 -6.68 -3.75 -4.85
N LEU A 40 -5.76 -2.96 -4.29
CA LEU A 40 -4.31 -3.16 -4.32
C LEU A 40 -3.83 -4.02 -3.14
N VAL A 41 -4.39 -5.23 -3.01
CA VAL A 41 -4.18 -6.14 -1.86
C VAL A 41 -2.72 -6.53 -1.66
N ALA A 42 -1.95 -6.69 -2.75
CA ALA A 42 -0.51 -7.01 -2.68
C ALA A 42 0.31 -5.94 -1.94
N LEU A 43 -0.21 -4.72 -1.82
CA LEU A 43 0.41 -3.59 -1.14
C LEU A 43 -0.09 -3.42 0.29
N LEU A 44 -1.02 -4.25 0.78
CA LEU A 44 -1.44 -4.19 2.18
C LEU A 44 -0.28 -4.62 3.10
N GLU A 45 0.42 -5.69 2.71
CA GLU A 45 1.57 -6.21 3.45
C GLU A 45 2.91 -5.58 3.02
N ASP A 46 2.94 -4.91 1.86
CA ASP A 46 4.11 -4.17 1.37
C ASP A 46 3.98 -2.66 1.62
N ASP A 47 4.60 -2.20 2.70
CA ASP A 47 4.67 -0.77 3.07
C ASP A 47 5.63 0.04 2.21
N ASN A 48 6.48 -0.62 1.44
CA ASN A 48 7.41 0.04 0.54
C ASN A 48 6.84 0.21 -0.87
N GLY A 49 5.74 -0.47 -1.20
CA GLY A 49 5.18 -0.46 -2.55
C GLY A 49 4.28 0.75 -2.88
N MET A 50 3.73 1.44 -1.86
CA MET A 50 2.86 2.62 -2.04
C MET A 50 3.24 3.78 -1.13
N GLU A 51 3.34 4.97 -1.71
CA GLU A 51 3.60 6.24 -1.03
C GLU A 51 2.34 7.10 -1.00
N LEU A 52 2.05 7.73 0.14
CA LEU A 52 0.97 8.71 0.29
C LEU A 52 1.55 10.13 0.34
N LEU A 53 1.01 11.03 -0.46
CA LEU A 53 1.42 12.43 -0.54
C LEU A 53 0.33 13.36 -0.04
N VAL A 54 0.71 14.33 0.78
CA VAL A 54 -0.12 15.46 1.20
C VAL A 54 0.66 16.74 0.91
N CYS A 55 0.06 17.69 0.19
CA CYS A 55 0.75 18.91 -0.27
C CYS A 55 2.09 18.66 -0.99
N ASN A 56 2.14 17.65 -1.88
CA ASN A 56 3.35 17.21 -2.59
C ASN A 56 4.52 16.76 -1.68
N LYS A 57 4.24 16.37 -0.43
CA LYS A 57 5.21 15.76 0.49
C LYS A 57 4.80 14.34 0.79
N ILE A 58 5.74 13.40 0.79
CA ILE A 58 5.47 11.99 1.06
C ILE A 58 5.39 11.81 2.58
N MET A 59 4.28 11.27 3.07
CA MET A 59 4.04 11.05 4.49
C MET A 59 4.47 9.64 4.89
N SER A 60 5.21 9.52 5.99
CA SER A 60 5.42 8.22 6.63
C SER A 60 4.08 7.62 7.07
N LEU A 61 3.96 6.31 6.85
CA LEU A 61 2.76 5.53 7.18
C LEU A 61 2.51 5.48 8.69
N ASP A 62 3.55 5.67 9.51
CA ASP A 62 3.45 5.66 10.97
C ASP A 62 2.97 6.99 11.58
N LEU A 63 2.70 8.00 10.73
CA LEU A 63 2.21 9.29 11.20
C LEU A 63 0.70 9.27 11.48
N PRO A 64 0.22 9.95 12.55
CA PRO A 64 -1.21 10.09 12.78
C PRO A 64 -1.90 10.99 11.75
N VAL A 65 -3.01 10.53 11.16
CA VAL A 65 -3.79 11.26 10.14
C VAL A 65 -4.22 12.65 10.64
N LYS A 66 -4.64 12.72 11.91
CA LYS A 66 -5.04 13.97 12.57
C LYS A 66 -3.88 14.98 12.68
N GLU A 67 -2.67 14.49 12.92
CA GLU A 67 -1.48 15.34 13.00
C GLU A 67 -1.04 15.78 11.60
N VAL A 68 -1.14 14.94 10.58
CA VAL A 68 -0.90 15.31 9.17
C VAL A 68 -1.89 16.39 8.73
N TYR A 69 -3.19 16.23 9.04
CA TYR A 69 -4.20 17.25 8.77
C TYR A 69 -3.85 18.60 9.41
N ARG A 70 -3.55 18.59 10.72
CA ARG A 70 -3.29 19.81 11.48
C ARG A 70 -1.97 20.49 11.12
N LYS A 71 -0.91 19.72 10.87
CA LYS A 71 0.46 20.23 10.73
C LYS A 71 0.96 20.34 9.30
N VAL A 72 0.37 19.62 8.34
CA VAL A 72 0.78 19.61 6.93
C VAL A 72 -0.28 20.27 6.06
N TRP A 73 -1.57 19.93 6.26
CA TRP A 73 -2.65 20.45 5.41
C TRP A 73 -3.16 21.84 5.83
N CYS A 74 -3.54 22.04 7.10
CA CYS A 74 -4.11 23.30 7.58
C CYS A 74 -3.22 24.54 7.36
N PRO A 75 -1.88 24.47 7.50
CA PRO A 75 -1.02 25.64 7.26
C PRO A 75 -1.01 26.14 5.81
N GLU A 76 -1.25 25.27 4.83
CA GLU A 76 -1.25 25.64 3.41
C GLU A 76 -2.66 25.94 2.86
N ASN A 77 -3.69 25.21 3.32
CA ASN A 77 -5.04 25.23 2.70
C ASN A 77 -6.18 25.64 3.66
N GLY A 78 -5.90 25.90 4.94
CA GLY A 78 -6.89 26.32 5.95
C GLY A 78 -7.76 25.19 6.54
N GLU A 79 -8.43 25.44 7.66
CA GLU A 79 -9.21 24.43 8.43
C GLU A 79 -10.56 24.04 7.79
N SER A 80 -11.04 24.78 6.78
CA SER A 80 -12.36 24.57 6.17
C SER A 80 -12.37 23.60 4.98
N GLU A 81 -11.20 23.15 4.50
CA GLU A 81 -11.09 22.27 3.33
C GLU A 81 -10.73 20.82 3.70
N ALA A 82 -11.28 19.88 2.93
CA ALA A 82 -10.97 18.45 3.06
C ALA A 82 -9.54 18.16 2.61
N MET A 83 -8.78 17.40 3.41
CA MET A 83 -7.40 17.07 3.11
C MET A 83 -7.27 16.18 1.88
N ARG A 84 -6.60 16.69 0.86
CA ARG A 84 -6.30 15.94 -0.36
C ARG A 84 -5.07 15.08 -0.15
N VAL A 85 -5.26 13.77 -0.25
CA VAL A 85 -4.20 12.76 -0.21
C VAL A 85 -4.03 12.19 -1.62
N VAL A 86 -2.80 12.14 -2.12
CA VAL A 86 -2.44 11.61 -3.43
C VAL A 86 -1.57 10.39 -3.22
N TYR A 87 -1.99 9.20 -3.67
CA TYR A 87 -1.17 7.99 -3.54
C TYR A 87 -0.44 7.69 -4.85
N ARG A 88 0.73 7.05 -4.77
CA ARG A 88 1.48 6.57 -5.94
C ARG A 88 2.24 5.28 -5.63
N MET A 89 2.53 4.52 -6.69
CA MET A 89 3.34 3.31 -6.61
C MET A 89 4.83 3.65 -6.68
N ARG A 90 5.61 3.11 -5.75
CA ARG A 90 7.06 3.33 -5.71
C ARG A 90 7.74 2.66 -6.91
N GLY A 91 8.64 3.38 -7.60
CA GLY A 91 9.45 2.84 -8.70
C GLY A 91 8.84 2.82 -10.11
N LEU A 92 7.54 3.12 -10.28
CA LEU A 92 6.89 3.15 -11.60
C LEU A 92 7.06 4.47 -12.37
N LEU A 93 7.41 5.57 -11.68
CA LEU A 93 7.47 6.93 -12.26
C LEU A 93 8.85 7.62 -12.11
N GLY A 94 9.90 6.85 -11.80
CA GLY A 94 11.23 7.38 -11.47
C GLY A 94 11.43 7.57 -9.96
N ASP A 95 12.64 7.96 -9.57
CA ASP A 95 13.01 8.17 -8.16
C ASP A 95 12.18 9.31 -7.54
N ALA A 96 11.73 9.12 -6.30
CA ALA A 96 10.99 10.12 -5.54
C ALA A 96 11.84 11.39 -5.37
N THR A 97 11.34 12.54 -5.82
CA THR A 97 12.03 13.85 -5.66
C THR A 97 11.33 14.77 -4.65
N GLU A 98 10.23 14.28 -4.09
CA GLU A 98 9.38 14.95 -3.12
C GLU A 98 9.88 14.70 -1.69
N GLU A 99 9.75 15.71 -0.81
CA GLU A 99 10.20 15.66 0.59
C GLU A 99 9.50 14.52 1.35
N PHE A 100 10.28 13.60 1.93
CA PHE A 100 9.79 12.50 2.77
C PHE A 100 9.71 12.94 4.24
N VAL A 101 8.52 12.86 4.83
CA VAL A 101 8.23 13.28 6.20
C VAL A 101 8.11 12.04 7.10
N GLU A 102 9.21 11.65 7.73
CA GLU A 102 9.26 10.50 8.66
C GLU A 102 8.70 10.78 10.05
N SER A 103 8.79 12.03 10.48
CA SER A 103 8.39 12.45 11.81
C SER A 103 7.70 13.81 11.72
N LEU A 104 6.51 13.91 12.31
CA LEU A 104 5.83 15.19 12.57
C LEU A 104 6.37 15.83 13.86
N GLU A 105 7.66 15.59 14.16
CA GLU A 105 8.43 16.35 15.13
C GLU A 105 8.27 17.83 14.78
N ALA A 106 7.72 18.51 15.76
CA ALA A 106 7.14 19.81 15.59
C ALA A 106 8.19 20.81 15.08
N LYS A 107 8.07 21.23 13.82
CA LYS A 107 8.03 22.69 13.62
C LYS A 107 6.76 23.15 14.36
N ALA A 108 7.00 23.73 15.54
CA ALA A 108 6.02 24.17 16.53
C ALA A 108 4.75 24.80 15.92
N GLY A 109 3.69 24.02 15.72
CA GLY A 109 2.50 24.51 15.00
C GLY A 109 1.17 23.77 15.18
N GLY A 110 1.08 22.70 15.97
CA GLY A 110 -0.24 22.39 16.59
C GLY A 110 -0.47 23.40 17.72
N PRO A 111 -1.70 23.64 18.24
CA PRO A 111 -1.85 24.31 19.52
C PRO A 111 -1.03 23.51 20.52
N GLN A 112 0.16 24.02 20.84
CA GLN A 112 0.87 23.66 22.03
C GLN A 112 -0.16 23.91 23.11
N VAL A 113 -0.71 22.84 23.69
CA VAL A 113 -1.06 22.95 25.09
C VAL A 113 0.27 23.27 25.72
N ASP A 114 0.48 24.56 25.96
CA ASP A 114 1.69 25.09 26.55
C ASP A 114 1.93 24.25 27.81
N GLU A 115 2.95 23.38 27.81
CA GLU A 115 3.21 22.49 28.95
C GLU A 115 3.37 23.35 30.20
N GLU A 116 3.85 24.59 30.05
CA GLU A 116 3.93 25.56 31.14
C GLU A 116 2.56 26.00 31.65
N GLN A 117 1.54 26.12 30.80
CA GLN A 117 0.15 26.38 31.21
C GLN A 117 -0.52 25.15 31.83
N LEU A 118 -0.32 23.96 31.26
CA LEU A 118 -0.91 22.71 31.78
C LEU A 118 -0.39 22.40 33.19
N TYR A 119 0.91 22.60 33.40
CA TYR A 119 1.58 22.33 34.67
C TYR A 119 1.78 23.59 35.53
N GLN A 120 1.04 24.67 35.27
CA GLN A 120 1.21 25.97 35.96
C GLN A 120 1.16 25.86 37.50
N LEU A 121 0.42 24.90 38.06
CA LEU A 121 0.36 24.67 39.51
C LEU A 121 1.73 24.27 40.08
N ALA A 122 2.57 23.57 39.32
CA ALA A 122 3.92 23.20 39.74
C ALA A 122 4.85 24.41 39.92
N ARG A 123 4.48 25.59 39.39
CA ARG A 123 5.21 26.85 39.62
C ARG A 123 5.33 27.20 41.11
N VAL A 124 4.41 26.73 41.95
CA VAL A 124 4.45 26.98 43.41
C VAL A 124 5.67 26.36 44.08
N MET A 125 6.27 25.32 43.48
CA MET A 125 7.35 24.52 44.08
C MET A 125 8.65 25.29 44.27
N GLY A 126 8.94 26.28 43.41
CA GLY A 126 10.07 27.19 43.62
C GLY A 126 9.86 28.11 44.84
N PRO A 127 8.82 28.98 44.84
CA PRO A 127 8.59 29.93 45.92
C PRO A 127 8.32 29.32 47.29
N CYS A 128 7.74 28.11 47.37
CA CYS A 128 7.43 27.47 48.64
C CYS A 128 8.62 26.72 49.28
N GLY A 129 9.81 26.74 48.66
CA GLY A 129 10.96 25.97 49.11
C GLY A 129 10.84 24.46 48.85
N GLY A 130 9.89 24.05 48.00
CA GLY A 130 9.59 22.64 47.73
C GLY A 130 10.70 21.95 46.95
N LEU A 131 11.34 22.64 46.01
CA LEU A 131 12.46 22.10 45.23
C LEU A 131 13.70 21.83 46.11
N GLU A 132 13.99 22.73 47.06
CA GLU A 132 15.04 22.62 48.06
C GLU A 132 14.81 21.40 48.94
N ALA A 133 13.60 21.28 49.51
CA ALA A 133 13.23 20.14 50.35
C ALA A 133 13.33 18.82 49.57
N MET A 134 12.91 18.79 48.30
CA MET A 134 13.04 17.62 47.45
C MET A 134 14.50 17.24 47.19
N LEU A 135 15.37 18.23 46.90
CA LEU A 135 16.80 18.02 46.68
C LEU A 135 17.55 17.59 47.95
N GLU A 136 17.16 18.08 49.11
CA GLU A 136 17.68 17.64 50.41
C GLU A 136 17.30 16.20 50.71
N ARG A 137 16.02 15.84 50.50
CA ARG A 137 15.56 14.47 50.68
C ARG A 137 16.17 13.51 49.68
N LEU A 138 16.39 13.95 48.44
CA LEU A 138 17.10 13.16 47.43
C LEU A 138 18.55 12.88 47.85
N ALA A 139 19.26 13.90 48.33
CA ALA A 139 20.65 13.76 48.76
C ALA A 139 20.82 12.89 50.03
N ALA A 140 19.77 12.75 50.84
CA ALA A 140 19.78 11.89 52.02
C ALA A 140 19.57 10.39 51.69
N ILE A 141 19.31 10.03 50.43
CA ILE A 141 19.15 8.64 50.01
C ILE A 141 20.53 8.06 49.69
N ASP A 142 21.04 7.24 50.60
CA ASP A 142 22.28 6.47 50.46
C ASP A 142 22.01 4.99 50.14
N ASP A 143 20.90 4.44 50.63
CA ASP A 143 20.47 3.05 50.43
C ASP A 143 19.15 2.95 49.66
N LEU A 144 19.22 2.39 48.45
CA LEU A 144 18.06 2.19 47.57
C LEU A 144 17.08 1.14 48.08
N SER A 145 17.50 0.18 48.93
CA SER A 145 16.59 -0.85 49.44
C SER A 145 15.47 -0.27 50.31
N ARG A 146 15.79 0.79 51.06
CA ARG A 146 14.85 1.52 51.93
C ARG A 146 14.32 2.80 51.29
N GLY A 147 15.15 3.47 50.48
CA GLY A 147 14.85 4.77 49.87
C GLY A 147 14.05 4.72 48.57
N ARG A 148 13.87 3.54 47.94
CA ARG A 148 13.23 3.42 46.62
C ARG A 148 11.83 4.05 46.53
N PRO A 149 10.89 3.82 47.49
CA PRO A 149 9.55 4.43 47.39
C PRO A 149 9.60 5.96 47.40
N LEU A 150 10.44 6.54 48.27
CA LEU A 150 10.65 7.99 48.34
C LEU A 150 11.25 8.51 47.04
N LEU A 151 12.29 7.84 46.52
CA LEU A 151 12.93 8.21 45.27
C LEU A 151 11.95 8.21 44.09
N THR A 152 11.10 7.19 43.96
CA THR A 152 10.09 7.12 42.91
C THR A 152 9.12 8.31 42.96
N VAL A 153 8.69 8.71 44.16
CA VAL A 153 7.81 9.88 44.33
C VAL A 153 8.55 11.17 44.00
N LEU A 154 9.79 11.33 44.48
CA LEU A 154 10.62 12.50 44.19
C LEU A 154 10.85 12.66 42.68
N LEU A 155 11.20 11.60 41.96
CA LEU A 155 11.40 11.65 40.51
C LEU A 155 10.12 12.00 39.75
N LYS A 156 8.95 11.53 40.21
CA LYS A 156 7.65 11.92 39.62
C LYS A 156 7.39 13.40 39.81
N LEU A 157 7.63 13.91 41.01
CA LEU A 157 7.48 15.33 41.31
C LEU A 157 8.47 16.18 40.51
N PHE A 158 9.75 15.78 40.43
CA PHE A 158 10.74 16.46 39.60
C PHE A 158 10.33 16.48 38.13
N GLY A 159 9.84 15.35 37.61
CA GLY A 159 9.33 15.24 36.23
C GLY A 159 8.19 16.21 35.92
N LEU A 160 7.31 16.48 36.89
CA LEU A 160 6.27 17.51 36.76
C LEU A 160 6.84 18.93 36.90
N CYS A 161 7.79 19.13 37.81
CA CYS A 161 8.38 20.44 38.07
C CYS A 161 9.18 20.96 36.88
N VAL A 162 9.96 20.12 36.20
CA VAL A 162 10.81 20.53 35.07
C VAL A 162 10.03 20.91 33.82
N LYS A 163 8.71 20.63 33.77
CA LYS A 163 7.83 21.11 32.70
C LYS A 163 7.62 22.62 32.73
N VAL A 164 7.79 23.26 33.89
CA VAL A 164 7.65 24.71 34.08
C VAL A 164 9.02 25.39 34.01
N ARG A 165 9.15 26.44 33.18
CA ARG A 165 10.44 27.12 32.97
C ARG A 165 10.99 27.75 34.24
N SER A 166 10.16 28.40 35.05
CA SER A 166 10.62 29.03 36.31
C SER A 166 11.29 28.04 37.25
N ASN A 167 10.80 26.80 37.32
CA ASN A 167 11.39 25.75 38.16
C ASN A 167 12.70 25.23 37.57
N ARG A 168 12.82 25.10 36.23
CA ARG A 168 14.10 24.75 35.59
C ARG A 168 15.17 25.79 35.90
N LEU A 169 14.81 27.08 35.82
CA LEU A 169 15.70 28.19 36.16
C LEU A 169 16.12 28.19 37.62
N HIS A 170 15.19 27.87 38.54
CA HIS A 170 15.48 27.73 39.97
C HIS A 170 16.45 26.57 40.25
N LEU A 171 16.24 25.42 39.60
CA LEU A 171 17.14 24.26 39.71
C LEU A 171 18.56 24.53 39.16
N LEU A 172 18.73 25.53 38.30
CA LEU A 172 20.03 25.98 37.80
C LEU A 172 20.75 26.94 38.76
N GLU A 173 20.13 27.34 39.89
CA GLU A 173 20.81 28.20 40.86
C GLU A 173 22.01 27.48 41.51
N PRO A 174 23.20 28.10 41.54
CA PRO A 174 24.40 27.50 42.12
C PRO A 174 24.25 27.05 43.58
N SER A 175 23.44 27.77 44.35
CA SER A 175 23.12 27.47 45.76
C SER A 175 22.54 26.07 45.96
N LEU A 176 21.74 25.58 45.00
CA LEU A 176 21.03 24.30 45.13
C LEU A 176 21.88 23.09 44.76
N ARG A 177 22.88 23.28 43.90
CA ARG A 177 23.74 22.21 43.34
C ARG A 177 22.90 21.05 42.78
N ALA A 178 21.78 21.35 42.14
CA ALA A 178 20.76 20.36 41.77
C ALA A 178 21.31 19.28 40.83
N VAL A 179 22.07 19.68 39.80
CA VAL A 179 22.68 18.74 38.83
C VAL A 179 23.59 17.74 39.53
N ALA A 180 24.45 18.19 40.46
CA ALA A 180 25.35 17.30 41.20
C ALA A 180 24.58 16.30 42.09
N ARG A 181 23.51 16.75 42.75
CA ARG A 181 22.65 15.86 43.58
C ARG A 181 21.89 14.83 42.73
N LEU A 182 21.35 15.26 41.59
CA LEU A 182 20.68 14.39 40.63
C LEU A 182 21.65 13.37 40.01
N LEU A 183 22.89 13.77 39.69
CA LEU A 183 23.94 12.84 39.24
C LEU A 183 24.35 11.84 40.33
N GLY A 184 24.42 12.26 41.59
CA GLY A 184 24.64 11.36 42.72
C GLY A 184 23.56 10.27 42.80
N ALA A 185 22.29 10.65 42.71
CA ALA A 185 21.18 9.70 42.66
C ALA A 185 21.24 8.79 41.41
N LEU A 186 21.65 9.33 40.26
CA LEU A 186 21.81 8.57 39.03
C LEU A 186 22.90 7.49 39.16
N ARG A 187 24.04 7.80 39.80
CA ARG A 187 25.10 6.83 40.09
C ARG A 187 24.60 5.67 40.94
N LEU A 188 23.81 5.95 41.98
CA LEU A 188 23.18 4.92 42.81
C LEU A 188 22.24 4.04 41.98
N LEU A 189 21.39 4.63 41.14
CA LEU A 189 20.43 3.89 40.31
C LEU A 189 21.10 3.04 39.24
N LEU A 190 22.15 3.56 38.58
CA LEU A 190 22.94 2.81 37.61
C LEU A 190 23.71 1.67 38.29
N GLY A 191 24.28 1.91 39.48
CA GLY A 191 24.94 0.88 40.28
C GLY A 191 23.99 -0.24 40.73
N ALA A 192 22.75 0.11 41.09
CA ALA A 192 21.71 -0.84 41.48
C ALA A 192 20.90 -1.43 40.31
N GLN A 193 21.22 -1.06 39.07
CA GLN A 193 20.57 -1.55 37.84
C GLN A 193 19.06 -1.22 37.74
N GLU A 194 18.63 -0.09 38.31
CA GLU A 194 17.24 0.39 38.25
C GLU A 194 16.98 1.24 36.99
N ALA A 195 16.94 0.60 35.83
CA ALA A 195 16.89 1.27 34.52
C ALA A 195 15.72 2.26 34.36
N ALA A 196 14.49 1.88 34.76
CA ALA A 196 13.31 2.72 34.58
C ALA A 196 13.39 4.05 35.37
N LEU A 197 13.92 3.99 36.60
CA LEU A 197 14.11 5.18 37.42
C LEU A 197 15.28 6.03 36.92
N ALA A 198 16.34 5.39 36.42
CA ALA A 198 17.47 6.08 35.78
C ALA A 198 17.03 6.84 34.51
N GLU A 199 16.17 6.25 33.68
CA GLU A 199 15.59 6.91 32.50
C GLU A 199 14.78 8.16 32.88
N GLN A 200 13.93 8.05 33.91
CA GLN A 200 13.13 9.19 34.39
C GLN A 200 14.00 10.32 34.95
N LEU A 201 15.07 9.97 35.66
CA LEU A 201 16.03 10.92 36.19
C LEU A 201 16.86 11.58 35.08
N LEU A 202 17.27 10.83 34.06
CA LEU A 202 17.98 11.38 32.89
C LEU A 202 17.12 12.35 32.10
N ALA A 203 15.83 12.06 31.91
CA ALA A 203 14.90 13.00 31.28
C ALA A 203 14.77 14.31 32.09
N THR A 204 14.80 14.21 33.42
CA THR A 204 14.81 15.38 34.32
C THR A 204 16.10 16.18 34.16
N LEU A 205 17.25 15.51 34.15
CA LEU A 205 18.57 16.12 33.94
C LEU A 205 18.66 16.81 32.57
N GLU A 206 18.22 16.15 31.51
CA GLU A 206 18.22 16.69 30.15
C GLU A 206 17.44 18.00 30.07
N ALA A 207 16.22 18.05 30.62
CA ALA A 207 15.39 19.26 30.59
C ALA A 207 16.05 20.45 31.30
N VAL A 208 16.69 20.21 32.45
CA VAL A 208 17.39 21.25 33.21
C VAL A 208 18.67 21.70 32.49
N LEU A 209 19.46 20.75 31.99
CA LEU A 209 20.73 21.03 31.31
C LEU A 209 20.54 21.73 29.97
N ALA A 210 19.53 21.35 29.18
CA ALA A 210 19.19 22.03 27.94
C ALA A 210 18.78 23.49 28.19
N GLU A 211 17.98 23.77 29.23
CA GLU A 211 17.66 25.16 29.62
C GLU A 211 18.92 25.94 30.03
N GLY A 212 19.86 25.29 30.72
CA GLY A 212 21.15 25.89 31.09
C GLY A 212 22.04 26.21 29.89
N ALA A 213 22.10 25.30 28.90
CA ALA A 213 22.86 25.45 27.67
C ALA A 213 22.29 26.52 26.73
N ALA A 214 20.97 26.75 26.77
CA ALA A 214 20.29 27.78 25.99
C ALA A 214 20.51 29.22 26.50
N HIS A 215 21.05 29.40 27.71
CA HIS A 215 21.37 30.73 28.23
C HIS A 215 22.61 31.34 27.55
N VAL A 216 22.64 32.68 27.44
CA VAL A 216 23.79 33.44 26.94
C VAL A 216 24.22 34.42 28.05
N PRO A 217 25.39 34.24 28.70
CA PRO A 217 26.28 33.07 28.60
C PRO A 217 25.65 31.80 29.22
N PRO A 218 26.12 30.60 28.84
CA PRO A 218 25.57 29.33 29.34
C PRO A 218 25.69 29.22 30.87
N ARG A 219 24.62 28.78 31.53
CA ARG A 219 24.66 28.53 32.98
C ARG A 219 25.31 27.18 33.24
N LEU A 220 26.41 27.21 33.98
CA LEU A 220 27.29 26.07 34.19
C LEU A 220 26.68 25.09 35.22
N PRO A 221 26.71 23.77 34.95
CA PRO A 221 26.43 22.79 35.98
C PRO A 221 27.62 22.74 36.96
N GLU A 222 27.48 23.39 38.12
CA GLU A 222 28.50 23.33 39.17
C GLU A 222 28.53 21.96 39.86
N GLY A 223 29.74 21.46 40.15
CA GLY A 223 29.95 20.22 40.90
C GLY A 223 30.05 18.93 40.07
N VAL A 224 30.05 19.01 38.73
CA VAL A 224 30.28 17.86 37.85
C VAL A 224 31.78 17.63 37.64
N THR A 225 32.27 16.44 37.96
CA THR A 225 33.69 16.04 37.90
C THR A 225 34.02 15.20 36.65
N LYS A 226 35.31 15.02 36.33
CA LYS A 226 35.74 14.09 35.26
C LYS A 226 35.36 12.64 35.57
N ASP A 227 35.30 12.29 36.86
CA ASP A 227 34.91 10.96 37.32
C ASP A 227 33.43 10.69 37.07
N ASP A 228 32.57 11.74 37.13
CA ASP A 228 31.15 11.62 36.73
C ASP A 228 31.03 11.19 35.27
N ILE A 229 31.75 11.87 34.38
CA ILE A 229 31.73 11.58 32.94
C ILE A 229 32.27 10.19 32.67
N THR A 230 33.40 9.84 33.30
CA THR A 230 34.02 8.52 33.16
C THR A 230 33.10 7.41 33.65
N PHE A 231 32.40 7.61 34.77
CA PHE A 231 31.45 6.64 35.30
C PHE A 231 30.26 6.43 34.35
N LEU A 232 29.68 7.51 33.81
CA LEU A 232 28.54 7.42 32.88
C LEU A 232 28.95 6.72 31.58
N LEU A 233 30.13 7.04 31.04
CA LEU A 233 30.67 6.38 29.84
C LEU A 233 31.00 4.90 30.10
N ALA A 234 31.50 4.55 31.28
CA ALA A 234 31.76 3.16 31.63
C ALA A 234 30.48 2.29 31.60
N GLN A 235 29.29 2.85 31.87
CA GLN A 235 28.04 2.10 31.76
C GLN A 235 27.71 1.66 30.33
N VAL A 236 28.17 2.41 29.33
CA VAL A 236 27.93 2.14 27.90
C VAL A 236 28.52 0.80 27.46
N GLY A 237 29.70 0.44 27.98
CA GLY A 237 30.43 -0.77 27.59
C GLY A 237 30.08 -2.04 28.35
N THR A 238 29.14 -2.00 29.31
CA THR A 238 28.86 -3.15 30.18
C THR A 238 27.91 -4.19 29.56
N GLY A 239 27.32 -3.91 28.39
CA GLY A 239 26.36 -4.80 27.70
C GLY A 239 25.00 -4.98 28.39
N ARG A 240 24.70 -4.15 29.41
CA ARG A 240 23.56 -4.30 30.33
C ARG A 240 22.46 -3.22 30.26
N PRO A 241 22.71 -1.95 29.88
CA PRO A 241 21.65 -0.93 29.89
C PRO A 241 20.67 -1.08 28.72
N SER A 242 19.40 -0.67 28.90
CA SER A 242 18.40 -0.63 27.83
C SER A 242 18.86 0.31 26.70
N PRO A 243 18.49 0.06 25.43
CA PRO A 243 18.82 0.96 24.31
C PRO A 243 18.34 2.41 24.54
N ARG A 244 17.19 2.57 25.19
CA ARG A 244 16.62 3.87 25.56
C ARG A 244 17.47 4.59 26.62
N LEU A 245 17.94 3.86 27.63
CA LEU A 245 18.82 4.41 28.65
C LEU A 245 20.14 4.90 28.04
N LEU A 246 20.72 4.11 27.12
CA LEU A 246 21.91 4.50 26.37
C LEU A 246 21.69 5.78 25.54
N GLN A 247 20.56 5.87 24.84
CA GLN A 247 20.22 7.06 24.07
C GLN A 247 20.10 8.31 24.96
N LEU A 248 19.40 8.22 26.10
CA LEU A 248 19.27 9.33 27.05
C LEU A 248 20.62 9.71 27.67
N LEU A 249 21.47 8.73 28.00
CA LEU A 249 22.83 8.98 28.47
C LEU A 249 23.64 9.75 27.43
N MET A 250 23.59 9.35 26.16
CA MET A 250 24.33 10.02 25.07
C MET A 250 23.80 11.42 24.73
N ARG A 251 22.56 11.75 25.12
CA ARG A 251 22.03 13.12 25.04
C ARG A 251 22.48 13.98 26.21
N VAL A 252 22.53 13.44 27.42
CA VAL A 252 22.90 14.17 28.66
C VAL A 252 24.41 14.41 28.77
N VAL A 253 25.24 13.43 28.41
CA VAL A 253 26.71 13.51 28.58
C VAL A 253 27.33 14.71 27.85
N PRO A 254 26.97 15.03 26.59
CA PRO A 254 27.43 16.25 25.93
C PRO A 254 27.19 17.49 26.79
N PHE A 255 25.96 17.70 27.31
CA PHE A 255 25.63 18.84 28.18
C PHE A 255 26.53 18.98 29.41
N LEU A 256 26.93 17.85 30.01
CA LEU A 256 27.81 17.84 31.17
C LEU A 256 29.27 18.21 30.84
N THR A 257 29.65 18.10 29.56
CA THR A 257 31.00 18.42 29.06
C THR A 257 31.09 19.75 28.30
N LEU A 258 29.97 20.34 27.86
CA LEU A 258 29.86 21.53 26.97
C LEU A 258 30.74 22.74 27.33
N THR A 259 31.18 22.87 28.57
CA THR A 259 31.84 24.09 29.08
C THR A 259 33.28 23.86 29.54
N ASP A 260 33.75 22.61 29.58
CA ASP A 260 35.08 22.23 30.03
C ASP A 260 35.74 21.32 28.97
N GLU A 261 36.71 21.89 28.26
CA GLU A 261 37.49 21.19 27.23
C GLU A 261 38.15 19.92 27.76
N ALA A 262 38.62 19.92 29.02
CA ALA A 262 39.24 18.76 29.61
C ALA A 262 38.22 17.63 29.90
N LYS A 263 36.93 17.94 30.04
CA LYS A 263 35.84 16.94 30.11
C LYS A 263 35.42 16.47 28.72
N MET A 264 35.39 17.36 27.73
CA MET A 264 35.17 16.97 26.33
C MET A 264 36.26 16.02 25.84
N ASP A 265 37.51 16.25 26.24
CA ASP A 265 38.61 15.35 25.91
C ASP A 265 38.45 13.97 26.53
N VAL A 266 37.91 13.86 27.76
CA VAL A 266 37.61 12.53 28.36
C VAL A 266 36.56 11.81 27.51
N LEU A 267 35.52 12.52 27.08
CA LEU A 267 34.47 11.99 26.22
C LEU A 267 35.02 11.49 24.87
N ILE A 268 35.79 12.33 24.16
CA ILE A 268 36.34 11.98 22.85
C ILE A 268 37.33 10.82 22.96
N ASN A 269 38.19 10.82 23.99
CA ASN A 269 39.18 9.76 24.17
C ASN A 269 38.55 8.41 24.52
N HIS A 270 37.35 8.38 25.12
CA HIS A 270 36.63 7.13 25.41
C HIS A 270 36.32 6.34 24.12
N PHE A 271 35.83 7.02 23.08
CA PHE A 271 35.45 6.40 21.81
C PHE A 271 36.59 6.29 20.79
N ARG A 272 37.77 6.83 21.10
CA ARG A 272 38.89 6.94 20.14
C ARG A 272 39.32 5.61 19.53
N ARG A 273 39.21 4.51 20.29
CA ARG A 273 39.55 3.17 19.79
C ARG A 273 38.54 2.67 18.75
N GLN A 274 37.25 2.91 18.99
CA GLN A 274 36.15 2.48 18.13
C GLN A 274 35.99 3.38 16.89
N LEU A 275 36.38 4.65 16.99
CA LEU A 275 36.37 5.60 15.87
C LEU A 275 37.49 5.36 14.85
N ASN A 276 38.35 4.36 15.08
CA ASN A 276 39.24 3.87 14.04
C ASN A 276 38.48 2.91 13.12
N PHE A 277 37.82 3.47 12.10
CA PHE A 277 36.94 2.75 11.18
C PHE A 277 37.66 1.63 10.40
N ILE A 278 38.95 1.82 10.08
CA ILE A 278 39.77 0.79 9.39
C ILE A 278 39.99 -0.41 10.31
N ARG A 279 40.35 -0.17 11.58
CA ARG A 279 40.46 -1.24 12.58
C ARG A 279 39.11 -1.92 12.79
N PHE A 280 38.03 -1.16 12.86
CA PHE A 280 36.68 -1.68 13.12
C PHE A 280 36.24 -2.71 12.05
N ASP A 281 36.51 -2.43 10.78
CA ASP A 281 36.21 -3.37 9.69
C ASP A 281 37.06 -4.64 9.73
N LEU A 282 38.25 -4.59 10.32
CA LEU A 282 39.14 -5.75 10.46
C LEU A 282 38.79 -6.59 11.69
N GLU A 283 38.60 -5.93 12.83
CA GLU A 283 38.42 -6.54 14.14
C GLU A 283 37.53 -5.66 15.03
N HIS A 284 36.28 -6.07 15.21
CA HIS A 284 35.35 -5.50 16.19
C HIS A 284 34.66 -6.62 16.99
N THR A 285 34.22 -6.27 18.20
CA THR A 285 33.36 -7.12 19.01
C THR A 285 31.94 -6.52 19.07
N PRO A 286 30.91 -7.28 19.50
CA PRO A 286 29.57 -6.74 19.69
C PRO A 286 29.52 -5.54 20.66
N GLU A 287 30.46 -5.46 21.61
CA GLU A 287 30.59 -4.29 22.49
C GLU A 287 31.10 -3.06 21.72
N ASP A 288 31.99 -3.24 20.74
CA ASP A 288 32.45 -2.16 19.88
C ASP A 288 31.30 -1.63 18.99
N ASP A 289 30.38 -2.49 18.53
CA ASP A 289 29.14 -2.06 17.83
C ASP A 289 28.28 -1.16 18.71
N VAL A 290 28.02 -1.57 19.95
CA VAL A 290 27.21 -0.75 20.90
C VAL A 290 27.86 0.60 21.17
N GLN A 291 29.19 0.63 21.31
CA GLN A 291 29.95 1.86 21.52
C GLN A 291 29.85 2.81 20.30
N LEU A 292 29.98 2.27 19.09
CA LEU A 292 29.90 3.07 17.86
C LEU A 292 28.47 3.57 17.59
N GLU A 293 27.46 2.75 17.92
CA GLU A 293 26.06 3.14 17.92
C GLU A 293 25.78 4.28 18.91
N CYS A 294 26.37 4.20 20.11
CA CYS A 294 26.27 5.26 21.12
C CYS A 294 26.93 6.56 20.63
N PHE A 295 28.07 6.46 19.95
CA PHE A 295 28.71 7.63 19.37
C PHE A 295 27.88 8.24 18.23
N CYS A 296 27.20 7.43 17.40
CA CYS A 296 26.26 7.92 16.40
C CYS A 296 25.12 8.72 17.06
N ASN A 297 24.52 8.16 18.12
CA ASN A 297 23.47 8.84 18.90
C ASN A 297 23.98 10.13 19.55
N LEU A 298 25.22 10.13 20.05
CA LEU A 298 25.87 11.33 20.58
C LEU A 298 26.02 12.39 19.50
N SER A 299 26.57 12.03 18.33
CA SER A 299 26.79 12.97 17.22
C SER A 299 25.50 13.59 16.70
N ALA A 300 24.41 12.83 16.66
CA ALA A 300 23.08 13.30 16.28
C ALA A 300 22.42 14.18 17.37
N GLY A 301 22.77 13.95 18.64
CA GLY A 301 22.24 14.68 19.79
C GLY A 301 22.97 15.98 20.14
N ILE A 302 24.05 16.33 19.44
CA ILE A 302 24.76 17.60 19.67
C ILE A 302 23.85 18.77 19.26
N GLU A 303 23.63 19.72 20.17
CA GLU A 303 22.82 20.90 19.90
C GLU A 303 23.38 21.79 18.76
N ARG A 304 22.48 22.55 18.12
CA ARG A 304 22.78 23.45 16.99
C ARG A 304 23.01 24.89 17.48
N ASN A 305 23.82 25.05 18.51
CA ASN A 305 24.20 26.33 19.09
C ASN A 305 25.73 26.45 19.18
N ASP A 306 26.23 27.61 19.59
CA ASP A 306 27.67 27.88 19.71
C ASP A 306 28.39 26.86 20.61
N ASN A 307 27.71 26.35 21.64
CA ASN A 307 28.26 25.34 22.55
C ASN A 307 28.42 23.97 21.87
N GLY A 308 27.40 23.52 21.12
CA GLY A 308 27.49 22.31 20.33
C GLY A 308 28.55 22.41 19.22
N ASN A 309 28.68 23.59 18.61
CA ASN A 309 29.73 23.88 17.63
C ASN A 309 31.13 23.80 18.23
N ARG A 310 31.32 24.20 19.50
CA ARG A 310 32.60 24.03 20.20
C ARG A 310 33.00 22.56 20.37
N LEU A 311 32.04 21.67 20.66
CA LEU A 311 32.31 20.22 20.72
C LEU A 311 32.63 19.66 19.33
N LYS A 312 31.90 20.09 18.29
CA LYS A 312 32.19 19.71 16.89
C LYS A 312 33.56 20.20 16.42
N ASP A 313 33.94 21.42 16.79
CA ASP A 313 35.27 21.99 16.55
C ASP A 313 36.37 21.14 17.16
N LEU A 314 36.19 20.66 18.39
CA LEU A 314 37.13 19.76 19.04
C LEU A 314 37.18 18.39 18.37
N LEU A 315 36.04 17.85 17.92
CA LEU A 315 36.00 16.59 17.17
C LEU A 315 36.75 16.69 15.83
N VAL A 316 36.66 17.83 15.15
CA VAL A 316 37.49 18.14 13.97
C VAL A 316 38.96 18.27 14.36
N ALA A 317 39.29 19.08 15.38
CA ALA A 317 40.68 19.26 15.82
C ALA A 317 41.36 17.96 16.30
N ARG A 318 40.60 17.00 16.79
CA ARG A 318 41.07 15.66 17.22
C ARG A 318 41.15 14.65 16.07
N GLY A 319 40.82 15.03 14.84
CA GLY A 319 40.98 14.21 13.64
C GLY A 319 39.87 13.18 13.39
N ILE A 320 38.72 13.29 14.06
CA ILE A 320 37.65 12.29 13.94
C ILE A 320 36.95 12.41 12.58
N VAL A 321 36.69 13.64 12.12
CA VAL A 321 36.05 13.90 10.83
C VAL A 321 37.00 13.53 9.68
N GLU A 322 38.27 13.88 9.81
CA GLU A 322 39.33 13.51 8.87
C GLU A 322 39.47 11.99 8.77
N GLY A 323 39.40 11.25 9.87
CA GLY A 323 39.39 9.79 9.87
C GLY A 323 38.21 9.18 9.11
N ALA A 324 37.02 9.77 9.25
CA ALA A 324 35.82 9.37 8.52
C ALA A 324 35.92 9.66 7.01
N ILE A 325 36.48 10.82 6.65
CA ILE A 325 36.76 11.19 5.25
C ILE A 325 37.79 10.24 4.64
N GLN A 326 38.89 9.98 5.36
CA GLN A 326 39.94 9.06 4.91
C GLN A 326 39.40 7.65 4.69
N TYR A 327 38.50 7.17 5.55
CA TYR A 327 37.83 5.88 5.36
C TYR A 327 37.07 5.81 4.03
N LEU A 328 36.28 6.85 3.71
CA LEU A 328 35.56 6.92 2.44
C LEU A 328 36.53 6.95 1.25
N LEU A 329 37.62 7.72 1.33
CA LEU A 329 38.60 7.84 0.24
C LEU A 329 39.41 6.56 0.00
N VAL A 330 39.71 5.79 1.04
CA VAL A 330 40.50 4.55 0.95
C VAL A 330 39.68 3.40 0.34
N TYR A 331 38.41 3.26 0.73
CA TYR A 331 37.59 2.11 0.32
C TYR A 331 36.65 2.39 -0.84
N ALA A 332 36.42 3.65 -1.22
CA ALA A 332 35.58 3.97 -2.38
C ALA A 332 36.23 3.50 -3.69
N PRO A 333 35.51 2.76 -4.55
CA PRO A 333 36.01 2.37 -5.87
C PRO A 333 36.26 3.57 -6.79
N PRO A 334 37.22 3.49 -7.75
CA PRO A 334 37.52 4.59 -8.67
C PRO A 334 36.31 5.00 -9.52
N ALA A 335 36.01 6.30 -9.57
CA ALA A 335 34.85 6.88 -10.25
C ALA A 335 34.79 6.69 -11.79
N LYS A 336 35.80 6.07 -12.41
CA LYS A 336 35.97 5.94 -13.87
C LYS A 336 35.48 4.61 -14.48
N SER A 337 34.94 3.67 -13.70
CA SER A 337 34.44 2.39 -14.24
C SER A 337 33.03 2.54 -14.82
N SER A 338 32.81 1.99 -16.02
CA SER A 338 31.51 1.99 -16.71
C SER A 338 30.39 1.37 -15.86
N LEU A 339 29.18 1.91 -15.97
CA LEU A 339 27.98 1.57 -15.17
C LEU A 339 27.66 0.06 -15.04
N LEU A 340 28.13 -0.77 -15.98
CA LEU A 340 27.87 -2.21 -16.02
C LEU A 340 28.90 -3.05 -15.23
N SER A 341 30.13 -2.56 -15.04
CA SER A 341 31.19 -3.22 -14.26
C SER A 341 31.31 -2.67 -12.83
N ALA A 342 30.51 -1.66 -12.48
CA ALA A 342 30.51 -1.01 -11.19
C ALA A 342 29.78 -1.80 -10.09
N SER A 343 28.86 -2.73 -10.40
CA SER A 343 28.01 -3.32 -9.36
C SER A 343 28.75 -4.26 -8.39
N GLU A 344 29.83 -4.92 -8.80
CA GLU A 344 30.53 -5.88 -7.91
C GLU A 344 31.48 -5.19 -6.92
N ASN A 345 32.31 -4.25 -7.38
CA ASN A 345 33.24 -3.53 -6.49
C ASN A 345 32.53 -2.63 -5.49
N TRP A 346 31.38 -2.06 -5.87
CA TRP A 346 30.57 -1.25 -4.97
C TRP A 346 29.83 -2.12 -3.94
N LYS A 347 29.45 -3.35 -4.27
CA LYS A 347 28.85 -4.30 -3.30
C LYS A 347 29.80 -4.59 -2.14
N GLU A 348 31.08 -4.83 -2.43
CA GLU A 348 32.09 -5.06 -1.38
C GLU A 348 32.21 -3.85 -0.45
N PHE A 349 32.28 -2.63 -1.00
CA PHE A 349 32.31 -1.41 -0.20
C PHE A 349 31.03 -1.22 0.64
N THR A 350 29.85 -1.44 0.05
CA THR A 350 28.57 -1.30 0.78
C THR A 350 28.35 -2.35 1.86
N SER A 351 29.05 -3.49 1.79
CA SER A 351 29.00 -4.55 2.81
C SER A 351 29.92 -4.31 4.01
N LYS A 352 30.73 -3.25 4.01
CA LYS A 352 31.66 -2.96 5.11
C LYS A 352 30.92 -2.49 6.38
N PRO A 353 31.16 -3.11 7.55
CA PRO A 353 30.46 -2.78 8.80
C PRO A 353 30.56 -1.31 9.23
N ALA A 354 31.73 -0.67 9.07
CA ALA A 354 31.95 0.70 9.53
C ALA A 354 31.23 1.76 8.68
N LEU A 355 30.89 1.45 7.43
CA LEU A 355 30.36 2.44 6.47
C LEU A 355 29.06 3.10 6.97
N LYS A 356 28.12 2.34 7.52
CA LYS A 356 26.86 2.89 8.04
C LYS A 356 27.09 3.87 9.19
N TYR A 357 28.05 3.57 10.07
CA TYR A 357 28.39 4.43 11.20
C TYR A 357 29.11 5.70 10.72
N VAL A 358 30.02 5.58 9.76
CA VAL A 358 30.72 6.73 9.14
C VAL A 358 29.71 7.72 8.55
N LEU A 359 28.75 7.26 7.76
CA LEU A 359 27.73 8.12 7.16
C LEU A 359 26.86 8.80 8.23
N ARG A 360 26.45 8.08 9.27
CA ARG A 360 25.65 8.63 10.39
C ARG A 360 26.41 9.67 11.20
N ILE A 361 27.68 9.40 11.53
CA ILE A 361 28.55 10.32 12.27
C ILE A 361 28.77 11.61 11.47
N LEU A 362 29.13 11.48 10.18
CA LEU A 362 29.31 12.64 9.32
C LEU A 362 28.01 13.44 9.18
N THR A 363 26.85 12.78 9.14
CA THR A 363 25.54 13.45 9.08
C THR A 363 25.28 14.26 10.35
N GLY A 364 25.46 13.65 11.53
CA GLY A 364 25.26 14.32 12.82
C GLY A 364 26.19 15.52 13.03
N LEU A 365 27.47 15.37 12.67
CA LEU A 365 28.46 16.43 12.78
C LEU A 365 28.31 17.54 11.73
N SER A 366 27.76 17.24 10.56
CA SER A 366 27.56 18.24 9.49
C SER A 366 26.36 19.17 9.76
N ARG A 367 25.33 18.72 10.48
CA ARG A 367 24.15 19.56 10.78
C ARG A 367 24.54 20.79 11.61
N GLY A 368 24.32 21.98 11.08
CA GLY A 368 24.54 23.28 11.72
C GLY A 368 26.01 23.65 11.94
N HIS A 369 26.97 22.99 11.28
CA HIS A 369 28.40 23.21 11.49
C HIS A 369 29.21 23.38 10.20
N GLU A 370 29.54 24.63 9.89
CA GLU A 370 30.17 25.03 8.62
C GLU A 370 31.51 24.32 8.33
N LYS A 371 32.39 24.22 9.34
CA LYS A 371 33.73 23.63 9.14
C LYS A 371 33.66 22.16 8.74
N THR A 372 32.79 21.38 9.37
CA THR A 372 32.59 19.96 9.01
C THR A 372 32.00 19.84 7.60
N GLN A 373 31.01 20.68 7.25
CA GLN A 373 30.40 20.68 5.92
C GLN A 373 31.44 20.95 4.83
N VAL A 374 32.28 21.97 5.01
CA VAL A 374 33.35 22.32 4.06
C VAL A 374 34.37 21.18 3.95
N LEU A 375 34.80 20.61 5.07
CA LEU A 375 35.81 19.55 5.09
C LEU A 375 35.33 18.30 4.33
N VAL A 376 34.11 17.82 4.58
CA VAL A 376 33.51 16.67 3.88
C VAL A 376 33.27 16.99 2.40
N SER A 377 32.88 18.22 2.07
CA SER A 377 32.55 18.63 0.71
C SER A 377 33.73 18.63 -0.28
N THR A 378 34.97 18.62 0.22
CA THR A 378 36.15 18.83 -0.61
C THR A 378 36.41 17.65 -1.56
N GLU A 379 36.32 16.41 -1.06
CA GLU A 379 36.64 15.21 -1.85
C GLU A 379 35.56 14.12 -1.79
N CYS A 380 34.63 14.16 -0.83
CA CYS A 380 33.67 13.07 -0.64
C CYS A 380 32.38 13.20 -1.45
N ILE A 381 32.03 14.38 -2.00
CA ILE A 381 30.76 14.59 -2.73
C ILE A 381 30.54 13.55 -3.84
N PRO A 382 31.51 13.25 -4.73
CA PRO A 382 31.29 12.27 -5.80
C PRO A 382 31.09 10.84 -5.28
N ILE A 383 31.75 10.50 -4.16
CA ILE A 383 31.64 9.19 -3.52
C ILE A 383 30.26 9.03 -2.88
N ILE A 384 29.83 10.02 -2.12
CA ILE A 384 28.53 10.02 -1.44
C ILE A 384 27.40 10.02 -2.47
N HIS A 385 27.50 10.83 -3.53
CA HIS A 385 26.51 10.83 -4.62
C HIS A 385 26.41 9.49 -5.37
N ARG A 386 27.50 8.73 -5.45
CA ARG A 386 27.45 7.35 -5.98
C ARG A 386 26.76 6.41 -5.00
N LEU A 387 27.04 6.52 -3.71
CA LEU A 387 26.36 5.72 -2.67
C LEU A 387 24.83 5.96 -2.65
N GLU A 388 24.37 7.19 -2.91
CA GLU A 388 22.93 7.50 -3.09
C GLU A 388 22.25 6.63 -4.16
N GLN A 389 22.99 6.18 -5.18
CA GLN A 389 22.46 5.44 -6.33
C GLN A 389 22.59 3.92 -6.18
N VAL A 390 23.18 3.43 -5.09
CA VAL A 390 23.40 1.99 -4.86
C VAL A 390 22.30 1.45 -3.94
N SER A 391 21.57 0.44 -4.41
CA SER A 391 20.66 -0.35 -3.57
C SER A 391 21.48 -1.32 -2.69
N SER A 392 21.37 -1.22 -1.38
CA SER A 392 22.00 -2.14 -0.42
C SER A 392 21.05 -2.56 0.70
N ASP A 393 21.27 -3.73 1.27
CA ASP A 393 20.44 -4.33 2.33
C ASP A 393 20.45 -3.50 3.64
N GLU A 394 21.54 -2.77 3.92
CA GLU A 394 21.71 -1.90 5.11
C GLU A 394 21.23 -0.44 4.87
N HIS A 395 20.44 -0.18 3.82
CA HIS A 395 19.90 1.16 3.51
C HIS A 395 20.97 2.26 3.35
N VAL A 396 22.16 1.91 2.84
CA VAL A 396 23.31 2.84 2.70
C VAL A 396 22.97 4.02 1.79
N GLY A 397 22.14 3.82 0.76
CA GLY A 397 21.68 4.89 -0.12
C GLY A 397 20.95 6.00 0.62
N SER A 398 20.02 5.65 1.52
CA SER A 398 19.29 6.63 2.35
C SER A 398 20.21 7.34 3.36
N LEU A 399 21.21 6.65 3.90
CA LEU A 399 22.21 7.27 4.79
C LEU A 399 23.10 8.28 4.05
N ALA A 400 23.47 7.97 2.80
CA ALA A 400 24.23 8.87 1.94
C ALA A 400 23.42 10.11 1.54
N GLU A 401 22.13 9.93 1.24
CA GLU A 401 21.21 11.03 0.97
C GLU A 401 21.05 11.95 2.19
N ASN A 402 20.85 11.39 3.37
CA ASN A 402 20.76 12.14 4.64
C ASN A 402 22.01 12.99 4.91
N LEU A 403 23.20 12.45 4.59
CA LEU A 403 24.45 13.20 4.68
C LEU A 403 24.47 14.37 3.68
N MET A 404 24.06 14.14 2.44
CA MET A 404 24.05 15.17 1.40
C MET A 404 23.07 16.31 1.70
N GLU A 405 21.91 16.00 2.30
CA GLU A 405 20.98 17.02 2.77
C GLU A 405 21.52 17.79 3.99
N ALA A 406 22.26 17.14 4.91
CA ALA A 406 22.94 17.86 6.00
C ALA A 406 24.07 18.79 5.50
N LEU A 407 24.76 18.41 4.41
CA LEU A 407 25.81 19.21 3.78
C LEU A 407 25.25 20.44 3.03
N LYS A 408 24.03 20.34 2.49
CA LYS A 408 23.32 21.43 1.78
C LYS A 408 22.97 22.63 2.66
N GLU A 409 22.98 22.49 3.98
CA GLU A 409 22.81 23.62 4.89
C GLU A 409 23.87 24.72 4.65
N ASN A 410 25.04 24.36 4.08
CA ASN A 410 25.99 25.33 3.54
C ASN A 410 25.67 25.68 2.06
N PRO A 411 25.41 26.96 1.72
CA PRO A 411 25.07 27.35 0.35
C PRO A 411 26.11 26.94 -0.71
N ASN A 412 27.40 27.10 -0.42
CA ASN A 412 28.49 26.80 -1.35
C ASN A 412 28.62 25.29 -1.61
N VAL A 413 28.34 24.46 -0.59
CA VAL A 413 28.36 23.00 -0.71
C VAL A 413 27.09 22.52 -1.42
N GLY A 414 25.94 23.15 -1.13
CA GLY A 414 24.68 22.87 -1.79
C GLY A 414 24.74 23.07 -3.31
N GLU A 415 25.38 24.14 -3.79
CA GLU A 415 25.60 24.37 -5.22
C GLU A 415 26.41 23.25 -5.88
N LYS A 416 27.51 22.82 -5.25
CA LYS A 416 28.34 21.70 -5.75
C LYS A 416 27.55 20.39 -5.83
N ILE A 417 26.72 20.12 -4.82
CA ILE A 417 25.86 18.91 -4.78
C ILE A 417 24.85 18.94 -5.93
N GLU A 418 24.19 20.07 -6.15
CA GLU A 418 23.19 20.21 -7.22
C GLU A 418 23.83 20.13 -8.61
N GLU A 419 25.04 20.66 -8.78
CA GLU A 419 25.82 20.52 -10.01
C GLU A 419 26.14 19.06 -10.32
N VAL A 420 26.62 18.29 -9.33
CA VAL A 420 26.94 16.86 -9.49
C VAL A 420 25.67 16.05 -9.80
N ARG A 421 24.56 16.30 -9.09
CA ARG A 421 23.26 15.65 -9.38
C ARG A 421 22.76 16.01 -10.79
N LYS A 422 22.94 17.26 -11.25
CA LYS A 422 22.59 17.71 -12.61
C LYS A 422 23.45 17.02 -13.68
N GLN A 423 24.77 16.96 -13.51
CA GLN A 423 25.68 16.27 -14.43
C GLN A 423 25.29 14.79 -14.60
N THR A 424 24.93 14.10 -13.52
CA THR A 424 24.44 12.70 -13.60
C THR A 424 23.13 12.58 -14.38
N ARG A 425 22.17 13.50 -14.18
CA ARG A 425 20.91 13.53 -14.94
C ARG A 425 21.14 13.75 -16.43
N ASP A 426 22.00 14.71 -16.78
CA ASP A 426 22.34 15.03 -18.16
C ASP A 426 23.07 13.88 -18.86
N GLU A 427 23.97 13.18 -18.15
CA GLU A 427 24.68 12.03 -18.68
C GLU A 427 23.76 10.80 -18.89
N LYS A 428 22.86 10.51 -17.94
CA LYS A 428 21.83 9.47 -18.11
C LYS A 428 20.94 9.76 -19.32
N LYS A 429 20.54 11.03 -19.51
CA LYS A 429 19.77 11.49 -20.68
C LYS A 429 20.54 11.32 -21.97
N ARG A 430 21.83 11.65 -21.99
CA ARG A 430 22.72 11.47 -23.16
C ARG A 430 22.88 10.00 -23.54
N LEU A 431 23.12 9.12 -22.57
CA LEU A 431 23.24 7.68 -22.79
C LEU A 431 21.92 7.07 -23.31
N ALA A 432 20.78 7.49 -22.77
CA ALA A 432 19.47 7.07 -23.27
C ALA A 432 19.22 7.55 -24.71
N MET A 433 19.64 8.77 -25.05
CA MET A 433 19.58 9.30 -26.42
C MET A 433 20.52 8.54 -27.37
N ALA A 434 21.73 8.21 -26.95
CA ALA A 434 22.68 7.43 -27.75
C ALA A 434 22.21 5.98 -27.97
N MET A 435 21.61 5.34 -26.95
CA MET A 435 20.97 4.03 -27.12
C MET A 435 19.79 4.10 -28.09
N ARG A 436 18.99 5.18 -28.02
CA ARG A 436 17.88 5.44 -28.93
C ARG A 436 18.36 5.65 -30.37
N GLU A 437 19.42 6.43 -30.59
CA GLU A 437 20.02 6.62 -31.93
C GLU A 437 20.60 5.33 -32.50
N LYS A 438 21.27 4.52 -31.66
CA LYS A 438 21.79 3.21 -32.07
C LYS A 438 20.67 2.24 -32.48
N GLN A 439 19.59 2.19 -31.69
CA GLN A 439 18.40 1.39 -32.01
C GLN A 439 17.66 1.92 -33.25
N LEU A 440 17.60 3.23 -33.45
CA LEU A 440 17.00 3.86 -34.65
C LEU A 440 17.83 3.60 -35.92
N GLY A 441 19.16 3.53 -35.80
CA GLY A 441 20.06 3.17 -36.90
C GLY A 441 19.96 1.70 -37.31
N GLU A 442 19.80 0.79 -36.36
CA GLU A 442 19.51 -0.64 -36.62
C GLU A 442 18.15 -0.85 -37.31
N LEU A 443 17.22 0.11 -37.16
CA LEU A 443 15.90 0.14 -37.80
C LEU A 443 15.87 0.96 -39.12
N GLY A 444 17.00 1.44 -39.61
CA GLY A 444 17.12 2.09 -40.93
C GLY A 444 16.54 3.51 -41.04
N MET A 445 16.38 4.23 -39.93
CA MET A 445 15.91 5.62 -39.93
C MET A 445 17.03 6.61 -39.55
N HIS A 446 17.15 7.70 -40.31
CA HIS A 446 18.14 8.76 -40.04
C HIS A 446 17.48 10.07 -39.57
N THR A 447 18.12 10.71 -38.59
CA THR A 447 17.82 12.07 -38.10
C THR A 447 18.63 13.10 -38.87
N ASN A 448 18.01 14.21 -39.27
CA ASN A 448 18.73 15.35 -39.86
C ASN A 448 19.31 16.28 -38.78
N GLU A 449 20.18 17.22 -39.18
CA GLU A 449 20.95 18.13 -38.30
C GLU A 449 20.10 19.08 -37.42
N LYS A 450 18.76 19.07 -37.55
CA LYS A 450 17.83 19.79 -36.67
C LYS A 450 17.08 18.88 -35.69
N GLY A 451 17.48 17.60 -35.57
CA GLY A 451 16.85 16.62 -34.67
C GLY A 451 15.48 16.11 -35.16
N GLN A 452 15.12 16.36 -36.43
CA GLN A 452 13.90 15.85 -37.04
C GLN A 452 14.20 14.58 -37.85
N VAL A 453 13.45 13.51 -37.58
CA VAL A 453 13.52 12.25 -38.32
C VAL A 453 12.69 12.41 -39.59
N THR A 454 13.32 12.39 -40.77
CA THR A 454 12.61 12.48 -42.06
C THR A 454 12.67 11.15 -42.80
N ALA A 455 11.52 10.48 -42.93
CA ALA A 455 11.35 9.32 -43.79
C ALA A 455 10.86 9.74 -45.19
N LYS A 456 11.35 9.07 -46.24
CA LYS A 456 10.84 9.25 -47.60
C LYS A 456 9.49 8.55 -47.78
N SER A 457 8.47 9.38 -47.97
CA SER A 457 7.20 9.16 -48.68
C SER A 457 6.10 8.27 -48.06
N SER A 458 4.87 8.75 -48.33
CA SER A 458 3.55 8.10 -48.26
C SER A 458 3.02 7.49 -46.95
N ILE A 459 3.68 7.66 -45.80
CA ILE A 459 3.17 7.15 -44.50
C ILE A 459 2.39 8.22 -43.71
N LEU A 460 2.57 9.51 -44.01
CA LEU A 460 2.00 10.62 -43.22
C LEU A 460 0.47 10.74 -43.28
N LYS A 461 -0.21 10.12 -44.25
CA LYS A 461 -1.68 10.02 -44.25
C LYS A 461 -2.22 8.85 -43.39
N GLN A 462 -1.37 7.89 -43.00
CA GLN A 462 -1.74 6.79 -42.11
C GLN A 462 -1.44 7.10 -40.64
N MET A 463 -0.66 8.16 -40.35
CA MET A 463 -0.31 8.55 -38.97
C MET A 463 -1.37 9.43 -38.29
N GLU A 464 -2.33 10.00 -39.03
CA GLU A 464 -3.51 10.67 -38.45
C GLU A 464 -4.53 9.66 -37.89
N ASP A 465 -4.44 8.37 -38.25
CA ASP A 465 -5.30 7.28 -37.76
C ASP A 465 -4.74 6.51 -36.55
N LEU A 466 -3.55 6.87 -36.05
CA LEU A 466 -2.97 6.31 -34.81
C LEU A 466 -3.65 6.89 -33.56
N GLY A 467 -4.97 6.77 -33.46
CA GLY A 467 -5.66 7.02 -32.20
C GLY A 467 -5.24 6.01 -31.14
N GLU A 468 -5.31 6.39 -29.85
CA GLU A 468 -5.11 5.50 -28.70
C GLU A 468 -5.88 4.17 -28.92
N GLU A 469 -5.27 3.06 -28.48
CA GLU A 469 -5.96 1.78 -28.53
C GLU A 469 -7.03 1.75 -27.45
N ALA A 470 -8.27 1.64 -27.89
CA ALA A 470 -9.43 1.64 -27.02
C ALA A 470 -10.03 0.23 -27.03
N GLY A 471 -10.35 -0.30 -25.84
CA GLY A 471 -10.84 -1.68 -25.67
C GLY A 471 -9.83 -2.63 -25.06
N LEU A 472 -9.91 -3.91 -25.42
CA LEU A 472 -9.08 -4.96 -24.82
C LEU A 472 -7.67 -4.98 -25.41
N VAL A 473 -6.66 -4.85 -24.56
CA VAL A 473 -5.25 -4.78 -24.95
C VAL A 473 -4.42 -5.84 -24.26
N CYS A 474 -3.48 -6.44 -25.00
CA CYS A 474 -2.56 -7.42 -24.46
C CYS A 474 -1.62 -6.78 -23.41
N ILE A 475 -1.51 -7.39 -22.23
CA ILE A 475 -0.67 -6.92 -21.12
C ILE A 475 0.83 -6.90 -21.47
N ILE A 476 1.26 -7.77 -22.40
CA ILE A 476 2.66 -7.93 -22.80
C ILE A 476 3.04 -6.92 -23.89
N CYS A 477 2.35 -6.92 -25.03
CA CYS A 477 2.73 -6.08 -26.18
C CYS A 477 1.97 -4.75 -26.25
N ARG A 478 0.95 -4.55 -25.42
CA ARG A 478 0.10 -3.34 -25.40
C ARG A 478 -0.59 -3.06 -26.74
N GLU A 479 -0.83 -4.12 -27.50
CA GLU A 479 -1.63 -4.13 -28.73
C GLU A 479 -2.90 -4.97 -28.50
N GLY A 480 -4.00 -4.60 -29.12
CA GLY A 480 -5.33 -5.20 -29.08
C GLY A 480 -5.94 -5.28 -30.48
N TYR A 481 -7.26 -5.34 -30.61
CA TYR A 481 -7.90 -5.59 -31.91
C TYR A 481 -7.79 -4.45 -32.91
N LYS A 482 -7.45 -3.22 -32.49
CA LYS A 482 -7.27 -2.10 -33.41
C LYS A 482 -5.99 -2.27 -34.23
N PHE A 483 -4.89 -2.66 -33.57
CA PHE A 483 -3.59 -2.88 -34.21
C PHE A 483 -3.41 -4.32 -34.71
N GLN A 484 -4.03 -5.29 -34.04
CA GLN A 484 -3.92 -6.72 -34.34
C GLN A 484 -5.31 -7.38 -34.49
N PRO A 485 -6.13 -6.97 -35.48
CA PRO A 485 -7.53 -7.37 -35.55
C PRO A 485 -7.76 -8.87 -35.72
N GLY A 486 -6.80 -9.59 -36.31
CA GLY A 486 -6.84 -11.03 -36.50
C GLY A 486 -6.16 -11.86 -35.41
N LYS A 487 -5.47 -11.25 -34.43
CA LYS A 487 -4.83 -12.02 -33.35
C LYS A 487 -5.83 -12.37 -32.26
N LEU A 488 -5.74 -13.59 -31.76
CA LEU A 488 -6.59 -14.05 -30.68
C LEU A 488 -6.10 -13.54 -29.32
N LEU A 489 -6.96 -12.80 -28.62
CA LEU A 489 -6.77 -12.45 -27.22
C LEU A 489 -7.39 -13.52 -26.31
N GLY A 490 -6.91 -13.59 -25.07
CA GLY A 490 -7.50 -14.39 -24.02
C GLY A 490 -7.43 -13.68 -22.67
N ILE A 491 -8.38 -14.01 -21.80
CA ILE A 491 -8.45 -13.53 -20.42
C ILE A 491 -7.77 -14.56 -19.52
N TYR A 492 -6.84 -14.14 -18.67
CA TYR A 492 -6.33 -15.02 -17.64
C TYR A 492 -7.43 -15.37 -16.64
N THR A 493 -7.69 -16.66 -16.44
CA THR A 493 -8.75 -17.15 -15.57
C THR A 493 -8.19 -18.10 -14.51
N PHE A 494 -8.82 -18.11 -13.34
CA PHE A 494 -8.60 -19.11 -12.31
C PHE A 494 -9.88 -19.92 -12.12
N THR A 495 -9.83 -21.20 -12.43
CA THR A 495 -10.95 -22.13 -12.36
C THR A 495 -10.71 -23.16 -11.27
N LYS A 496 -11.67 -23.32 -10.36
CA LYS A 496 -11.64 -24.35 -9.31
C LYS A 496 -12.82 -25.29 -9.40
N ARG A 497 -12.63 -26.52 -8.93
CA ARG A 497 -13.74 -27.47 -8.75
C ARG A 497 -14.62 -27.04 -7.57
N CYS A 498 -15.94 -27.10 -7.75
CA CYS A 498 -16.91 -26.83 -6.69
C CYS A 498 -18.20 -27.65 -6.88
N ASN A 499 -19.15 -27.52 -5.96
CA ASN A 499 -20.50 -28.03 -6.14
C ASN A 499 -21.31 -27.04 -6.99
N LEU A 500 -22.22 -27.55 -7.83
CA LEU A 500 -23.09 -26.69 -8.62
C LEU A 500 -24.19 -26.02 -7.79
N ASP A 501 -24.66 -26.68 -6.74
CA ASP A 501 -25.63 -26.13 -5.80
C ASP A 501 -25.47 -26.79 -4.43
N ASP A 502 -25.22 -25.98 -3.39
CA ASP A 502 -25.04 -26.47 -2.03
C ASP A 502 -26.36 -27.02 -1.44
N PHE A 503 -27.50 -26.55 -1.95
CA PHE A 503 -28.84 -26.99 -1.51
C PHE A 503 -29.38 -28.19 -2.31
N GLU A 504 -28.59 -28.82 -3.19
CA GLU A 504 -29.09 -29.96 -3.97
C GLU A 504 -29.61 -31.08 -3.06
N ALA A 505 -30.83 -31.60 -3.26
CA ALA A 505 -31.41 -32.60 -2.34
C ALA A 505 -30.65 -33.94 -2.32
N LYS A 506 -29.78 -34.21 -3.32
CA LYS A 506 -29.00 -35.44 -3.41
C LYS A 506 -27.88 -35.48 -2.34
N PRO A 507 -27.61 -36.67 -1.76
CA PRO A 507 -26.55 -36.83 -0.75
C PRO A 507 -25.14 -36.57 -1.32
N ARG A 508 -24.92 -36.89 -2.60
CA ARG A 508 -23.71 -36.52 -3.33
C ARG A 508 -24.05 -35.38 -4.29
N LYS A 509 -23.55 -34.19 -3.97
CA LYS A 509 -23.74 -32.98 -4.78
C LYS A 509 -23.08 -33.14 -6.14
N THR A 510 -23.71 -32.58 -7.17
CA THR A 510 -23.21 -32.61 -8.54
C THR A 510 -21.97 -31.72 -8.64
N PRO A 511 -20.81 -32.28 -9.03
CA PRO A 511 -19.58 -31.50 -9.16
C PRO A 511 -19.60 -30.67 -10.44
N GLY A 512 -19.08 -29.45 -10.34
CA GLY A 512 -18.80 -28.57 -11.47
C GLY A 512 -17.57 -27.71 -11.18
N TYR A 513 -17.56 -26.52 -11.74
CA TYR A 513 -16.46 -25.58 -11.58
C TYR A 513 -16.95 -24.14 -11.47
N SER A 514 -16.10 -23.29 -10.89
CA SER A 514 -16.30 -21.85 -10.79
C SER A 514 -15.03 -21.14 -11.24
N THR A 515 -15.18 -20.15 -12.10
CA THR A 515 -14.10 -19.35 -12.67
C THR A 515 -14.15 -17.91 -12.17
N VAL A 516 -12.99 -17.37 -11.80
CA VAL A 516 -12.79 -15.96 -11.45
C VAL A 516 -11.59 -15.39 -12.22
N THR A 517 -11.47 -14.06 -12.25
CA THR A 517 -10.38 -13.41 -12.99
C THR A 517 -9.95 -12.08 -12.37
N HIS A 518 -8.66 -11.73 -12.57
CA HIS A 518 -8.15 -10.37 -12.40
C HIS A 518 -8.45 -9.47 -13.62
N PHE A 519 -8.92 -10.08 -14.71
CA PHE A 519 -9.25 -9.45 -15.98
C PHE A 519 -8.05 -8.88 -16.74
N ASN A 520 -6.89 -9.53 -16.64
CA ASN A 520 -5.77 -9.24 -17.52
C ASN A 520 -5.92 -9.98 -18.85
N ILE A 521 -5.74 -9.23 -19.93
CA ILE A 521 -5.88 -9.72 -21.30
C ILE A 521 -4.49 -9.96 -21.89
N VAL A 522 -4.34 -11.02 -22.67
CA VAL A 522 -3.07 -11.33 -23.34
C VAL A 522 -3.34 -11.93 -24.72
N HIS A 523 -2.50 -11.63 -25.71
CA HIS A 523 -2.50 -12.42 -26.93
C HIS A 523 -2.06 -13.85 -26.60
N VAL A 524 -2.78 -14.83 -27.14
CA VAL A 524 -2.41 -16.25 -27.01
C VAL A 524 -0.94 -16.47 -27.40
N ASP A 525 -0.50 -15.87 -28.49
CA ASP A 525 0.88 -16.01 -28.97
C ASP A 525 1.91 -15.37 -28.04
N CYS A 526 1.59 -14.20 -27.47
CA CYS A 526 2.46 -13.51 -26.50
C CYS A 526 2.59 -14.33 -25.22
N HIS A 527 1.51 -14.94 -24.74
CA HIS A 527 1.54 -15.85 -23.61
C HIS A 527 2.41 -17.07 -23.89
N MET A 528 2.20 -17.75 -25.03
CA MET A 528 3.03 -18.91 -25.43
C MET A 528 4.51 -18.55 -25.57
N ALA A 529 4.83 -17.36 -26.10
CA ALA A 529 6.20 -16.87 -26.16
C ALA A 529 6.79 -16.64 -24.77
N ALA A 530 6.06 -15.95 -23.88
CA ALA A 530 6.50 -15.67 -22.52
C ALA A 530 6.77 -16.96 -21.72
N VAL A 531 5.88 -17.94 -21.81
CA VAL A 531 6.03 -19.25 -21.15
C VAL A 531 7.26 -20.00 -21.66
N ARG A 532 7.49 -20.01 -22.98
CA ARG A 532 8.71 -20.64 -23.58
C ARG A 532 10.01 -19.99 -23.11
N HIS A 533 10.02 -18.69 -22.86
CA HIS A 533 11.20 -17.97 -22.37
C HIS A 533 11.51 -18.27 -20.89
N ALA A 534 10.54 -18.71 -20.09
CA ALA A 534 10.67 -18.91 -18.65
C ALA A 534 11.30 -20.25 -18.20
N ARG A 535 11.90 -21.02 -19.15
CA ARG A 535 12.57 -22.34 -19.01
C ARG A 535 12.64 -22.91 -17.58
N GLY A 536 11.88 -23.98 -17.32
CA GLY A 536 11.98 -24.78 -16.09
C GLY A 536 10.99 -24.41 -14.97
N ARG A 537 10.10 -23.44 -15.19
CA ARG A 537 8.96 -23.11 -14.32
C ARG A 537 7.66 -23.63 -14.90
N ASP A 538 6.66 -23.85 -14.03
CA ASP A 538 5.30 -24.16 -14.45
C ASP A 538 4.71 -23.02 -15.31
N GLU A 539 3.87 -23.38 -16.29
CA GLU A 539 3.22 -22.43 -17.23
C GLU A 539 2.47 -21.34 -16.47
N TRP A 540 1.75 -21.74 -15.43
CA TRP A 540 0.84 -20.89 -14.69
C TRP A 540 1.54 -20.07 -13.60
N GLU A 541 2.63 -20.59 -13.01
CA GLU A 541 3.54 -19.80 -12.18
C GLU A 541 4.18 -18.66 -12.98
N SER A 542 4.56 -18.93 -14.23
CA SER A 542 5.14 -17.92 -15.13
C SER A 542 4.08 -16.90 -15.59
N ALA A 543 2.86 -17.36 -15.84
CA ALA A 543 1.74 -16.52 -16.24
C ALA A 543 1.28 -15.58 -15.12
N ALA A 544 1.36 -16.01 -13.84
CA ALA A 544 0.99 -15.19 -12.69
C ALA A 544 1.73 -13.84 -12.65
N LEU A 545 3.00 -13.79 -13.07
CA LEU A 545 3.78 -12.54 -13.16
C LEU A 545 3.18 -11.53 -14.15
N GLN A 546 2.61 -12.03 -15.26
CA GLN A 546 1.93 -11.20 -16.26
C GLN A 546 0.48 -10.89 -15.84
N ASN A 547 -0.07 -11.68 -14.91
CA ASN A 547 -1.40 -11.52 -14.35
C ASN A 547 -1.39 -10.76 -13.00
N ALA A 548 -0.49 -9.78 -12.84
CA ALA A 548 -0.36 -8.97 -11.63
C ALA A 548 -0.19 -9.79 -10.33
N ASN A 549 0.60 -10.87 -10.38
CA ASN A 549 0.80 -11.83 -9.30
C ASN A 549 -0.48 -12.53 -8.81
N THR A 550 -1.56 -12.47 -9.58
CA THR A 550 -2.80 -13.22 -9.31
C THR A 550 -2.70 -14.61 -9.92
N LYS A 551 -3.09 -15.65 -9.17
CA LYS A 551 -3.11 -17.03 -9.66
C LYS A 551 -4.03 -17.14 -10.87
N CYS A 552 -3.60 -17.88 -11.87
CA CYS A 552 -4.37 -18.25 -13.06
C CYS A 552 -4.01 -19.67 -13.43
N ASN A 553 -4.95 -20.44 -13.96
CA ASN A 553 -4.73 -21.82 -14.41
C ASN A 553 -5.46 -22.13 -15.73
N GLY A 554 -5.88 -21.06 -16.42
CA GLY A 554 -6.55 -21.15 -17.71
C GLY A 554 -6.48 -19.82 -18.45
N LEU A 555 -6.75 -19.90 -19.75
CA LEU A 555 -6.85 -18.76 -20.64
C LEU A 555 -8.20 -18.87 -21.39
N LEU A 556 -9.15 -17.98 -21.09
CA LEU A 556 -10.44 -17.91 -21.77
C LEU A 556 -10.29 -17.15 -23.09
N PRO A 557 -10.47 -17.79 -24.26
CA PRO A 557 -10.26 -17.13 -25.55
C PRO A 557 -11.38 -16.14 -25.87
N LEU A 558 -11.02 -15.06 -26.54
CA LEU A 558 -11.95 -14.01 -26.96
C LEU A 558 -12.19 -14.06 -28.46
N TRP A 559 -13.44 -14.18 -28.87
CA TRP A 559 -13.78 -14.16 -30.29
C TRP A 559 -13.93 -12.71 -30.77
N GLY A 560 -12.83 -12.12 -31.24
CA GLY A 560 -12.78 -10.75 -31.73
C GLY A 560 -13.30 -10.56 -33.17
N PRO A 561 -13.48 -9.32 -33.63
CA PRO A 561 -14.12 -8.98 -34.91
C PRO A 561 -13.55 -9.69 -36.14
N GLN A 562 -12.22 -9.71 -36.31
CA GLN A 562 -11.57 -10.31 -37.49
C GLN A 562 -10.84 -11.63 -37.17
N VAL A 563 -11.06 -12.19 -35.98
CA VAL A 563 -10.49 -13.49 -35.61
C VAL A 563 -11.24 -14.60 -36.34
N ALA A 564 -10.49 -15.49 -37.01
CA ALA A 564 -11.05 -16.63 -37.72
C ALA A 564 -11.71 -17.62 -36.73
N GLU A 565 -12.89 -18.13 -37.09
CA GLU A 565 -13.64 -19.08 -36.26
C GLU A 565 -12.82 -20.34 -35.95
N SER A 566 -12.05 -20.86 -36.90
CA SER A 566 -11.18 -22.02 -36.70
C SER A 566 -10.09 -21.78 -35.63
N GLN A 567 -9.52 -20.57 -35.57
CA GLN A 567 -8.52 -20.20 -34.56
C GLN A 567 -9.17 -20.08 -33.17
N PHE A 568 -10.34 -19.44 -33.11
CA PHE A 568 -11.11 -19.34 -31.88
C PHE A 568 -11.53 -20.72 -31.36
N ALA A 569 -12.10 -21.57 -32.21
CA ALA A 569 -12.53 -22.94 -31.86
C ALA A 569 -11.36 -23.81 -31.35
N SER A 570 -10.17 -23.70 -31.98
CA SER A 570 -8.98 -24.40 -31.52
C SER A 570 -8.54 -23.95 -30.11
N CYS A 571 -8.59 -22.65 -29.83
CA CYS A 571 -8.23 -22.14 -28.51
C CYS A 571 -9.31 -22.40 -27.46
N LEU A 572 -10.59 -22.47 -27.84
CA LEU A 572 -11.67 -22.89 -26.97
C LEU A 572 -11.52 -24.36 -26.57
N ALA A 573 -11.14 -25.24 -27.51
CA ALA A 573 -10.83 -26.63 -27.20
C ALA A 573 -9.69 -26.74 -26.17
N ARG A 574 -8.64 -25.93 -26.31
CA ARG A 574 -7.54 -25.87 -25.33
C ARG A 574 -7.98 -25.30 -23.98
N HIS A 575 -8.87 -24.30 -23.97
CA HIS A 575 -9.48 -23.80 -22.73
C HIS A 575 -10.24 -24.90 -21.99
N ASN A 576 -11.00 -25.72 -22.71
CA ASN A 576 -11.68 -26.89 -22.13
C ASN A 576 -10.70 -27.90 -21.54
N THR A 577 -9.55 -28.11 -22.18
CA THR A 577 -8.46 -28.95 -21.62
C THR A 577 -7.93 -28.35 -20.31
N TYR A 578 -7.69 -27.03 -20.25
CA TYR A 578 -7.27 -26.39 -18.99
C TYR A 578 -8.27 -26.62 -17.85
N ILE A 579 -9.57 -26.49 -18.13
CA ILE A 579 -10.63 -26.78 -17.14
C ILE A 579 -10.60 -28.26 -16.72
N GLN A 580 -10.46 -29.18 -17.68
CA GLN A 580 -10.36 -30.62 -17.40
C GLN A 580 -9.17 -30.92 -16.50
N ASP A 581 -8.00 -30.35 -16.79
CA ASP A 581 -6.77 -30.58 -16.04
C ASP A 581 -6.87 -30.04 -14.60
N CYS A 582 -7.43 -28.84 -14.42
CA CYS A 582 -7.47 -28.21 -13.11
C CYS A 582 -8.64 -28.65 -12.22
N THR A 583 -9.71 -29.20 -12.80
CA THR A 583 -10.93 -29.59 -12.05
C THR A 583 -11.26 -31.09 -12.11
N GLY A 584 -10.71 -31.82 -13.09
CA GLY A 584 -11.11 -33.20 -13.40
C GLY A 584 -12.50 -33.32 -14.02
N HIS A 585 -13.13 -32.23 -14.46
CA HIS A 585 -14.46 -32.24 -15.08
C HIS A 585 -14.36 -32.54 -16.58
N LEU A 586 -14.75 -33.75 -16.98
CA LEU A 586 -14.51 -34.27 -18.34
C LEU A 586 -15.38 -33.63 -19.43
N ASP A 587 -16.65 -33.31 -19.14
CA ASP A 587 -17.61 -32.84 -20.15
C ASP A 587 -17.82 -31.33 -20.08
N VAL A 588 -16.90 -30.59 -20.70
CA VAL A 588 -16.94 -29.12 -20.77
C VAL A 588 -17.77 -28.70 -21.98
N GLY A 589 -19.04 -28.37 -21.74
CA GLY A 589 -20.01 -27.92 -22.75
C GLY A 589 -20.81 -26.71 -22.27
N TYR A 590 -21.79 -26.26 -23.06
CA TYR A 590 -22.51 -25.02 -22.74
C TYR A 590 -23.27 -25.09 -21.40
N VAL A 591 -23.75 -26.27 -20.99
CA VAL A 591 -24.45 -26.46 -19.70
C VAL A 591 -23.52 -26.21 -18.53
N SER A 592 -22.29 -26.75 -18.57
CA SER A 592 -21.32 -26.54 -17.49
C SER A 592 -20.78 -25.10 -17.47
N THR A 593 -20.57 -24.48 -18.62
CA THR A 593 -20.21 -23.04 -18.71
C THR A 593 -21.34 -22.13 -18.25
N LEU A 594 -22.61 -22.49 -18.51
CA LEU A 594 -23.75 -21.73 -18.01
C LEU A 594 -23.89 -21.85 -16.49
N HIS A 595 -23.58 -23.02 -15.93
CA HIS A 595 -23.48 -23.19 -14.49
C HIS A 595 -22.34 -22.38 -13.86
N ASP A 596 -21.21 -22.27 -14.55
CA ASP A 596 -20.11 -21.39 -14.11
C ASP A 596 -20.55 -19.92 -14.08
N LEU A 597 -21.20 -19.43 -15.14
CA LEU A 597 -21.80 -18.10 -15.16
C LEU A 597 -22.85 -17.90 -14.05
N LYS A 598 -23.70 -18.90 -13.80
CA LYS A 598 -24.66 -18.91 -12.68
C LYS A 598 -23.94 -18.75 -11.34
N LEU A 599 -22.85 -19.47 -11.11
CA LEU A 599 -22.07 -19.38 -9.87
C LEU A 599 -21.37 -18.03 -9.74
N LEU A 600 -20.88 -17.45 -10.84
CA LEU A 600 -20.29 -16.12 -10.86
C LEU A 600 -21.31 -15.04 -10.45
N ILE A 601 -22.50 -15.04 -11.05
CA ILE A 601 -23.60 -14.13 -10.68
C ILE A 601 -24.02 -14.36 -9.22
N SER A 602 -24.04 -15.63 -8.77
CA SER A 602 -24.33 -15.96 -7.38
C SER A 602 -23.30 -15.34 -6.42
N ARG A 603 -22.02 -15.23 -6.79
CA ARG A 603 -21.04 -14.56 -5.92
C ARG A 603 -21.36 -13.07 -5.71
N PHE A 604 -21.80 -12.35 -6.75
CA PHE A 604 -22.28 -10.98 -6.61
C PHE A 604 -23.50 -10.89 -5.71
N ALA A 605 -24.49 -11.74 -5.96
CA ALA A 605 -25.78 -11.73 -5.29
C ALA A 605 -25.69 -12.08 -3.79
N PHE A 606 -24.72 -12.91 -3.41
CA PHE A 606 -24.46 -13.32 -2.03
C PHE A 606 -23.28 -12.58 -1.40
N GLU A 607 -22.78 -11.51 -2.05
CA GLU A 607 -21.68 -10.67 -1.56
C GLU A 607 -20.43 -11.50 -1.16
N ARG A 608 -20.13 -12.57 -1.94
CA ARG A 608 -18.98 -13.45 -1.70
C ARG A 608 -17.71 -12.89 -2.33
N SER A 609 -16.56 -13.21 -1.73
CA SER A 609 -15.27 -12.79 -2.27
C SER A 609 -14.97 -13.43 -3.63
N PHE A 610 -14.39 -12.63 -4.53
CA PHE A 610 -13.86 -13.09 -5.82
C PHE A 610 -12.36 -13.39 -5.78
N SER A 611 -11.64 -12.82 -4.81
CA SER A 611 -10.18 -12.92 -4.69
C SER A 611 -9.71 -14.01 -3.72
N GLU A 612 -10.61 -14.59 -2.91
CA GLU A 612 -10.29 -15.63 -1.92
C GLU A 612 -9.51 -16.81 -2.53
N ASP A 613 -9.88 -17.20 -3.75
CA ASP A 613 -9.30 -18.37 -4.43
C ASP A 613 -8.04 -18.04 -5.24
N SER A 614 -8.09 -16.93 -5.99
CA SER A 614 -7.06 -16.52 -6.96
C SER A 614 -5.98 -15.61 -6.35
N GLY A 615 -6.22 -15.01 -5.18
CA GLY A 615 -5.35 -14.00 -4.58
C GLY A 615 -5.46 -12.60 -5.20
N GLY A 616 -6.47 -12.36 -6.07
CA GLY A 616 -6.68 -11.09 -6.75
C GLY A 616 -7.86 -11.11 -7.74
N GLY A 617 -8.33 -9.93 -8.14
CA GLY A 617 -9.49 -9.75 -9.02
C GLY A 617 -10.79 -9.58 -8.26
N GLY A 618 -11.24 -8.33 -8.09
CA GLY A 618 -12.45 -7.99 -7.35
C GLY A 618 -13.74 -8.02 -8.18
N PRO A 619 -14.84 -7.48 -7.65
CA PRO A 619 -16.14 -7.43 -8.32
C PRO A 619 -16.09 -6.82 -9.72
N GLN A 620 -15.31 -5.75 -9.93
CA GLN A 620 -15.19 -5.11 -11.25
C GLN A 620 -14.57 -6.05 -12.31
N SER A 621 -13.43 -6.67 -11.99
CA SER A 621 -12.75 -7.61 -12.91
C SER A 621 -13.67 -8.78 -13.32
N ASN A 622 -14.47 -9.27 -12.37
CA ASN A 622 -15.39 -10.37 -12.59
C ASN A 622 -16.69 -9.94 -13.27
N MET A 623 -17.09 -8.66 -13.14
CA MET A 623 -18.20 -8.09 -13.90
C MET A 623 -17.86 -8.06 -15.40
N HIS A 624 -16.61 -7.70 -15.73
CA HIS A 624 -16.13 -7.70 -17.11
C HIS A 624 -16.04 -9.10 -17.71
N LEU A 625 -15.94 -10.16 -16.90
CA LEU A 625 -15.89 -11.55 -17.37
C LEU A 625 -17.24 -12.06 -17.89
N ILE A 626 -18.36 -11.57 -17.35
CA ILE A 626 -19.72 -12.09 -17.61
C ILE A 626 -20.07 -12.18 -19.11
N PRO A 627 -19.88 -11.12 -19.94
CA PRO A 627 -20.21 -11.19 -21.36
C PRO A 627 -19.42 -12.29 -22.09
N TYR A 628 -18.18 -12.54 -21.69
CA TYR A 628 -17.30 -13.49 -22.39
C TYR A 628 -17.60 -14.95 -22.01
N LEU A 629 -18.01 -15.23 -20.77
CA LEU A 629 -18.56 -16.55 -20.43
C LEU A 629 -19.87 -16.81 -21.18
N LEU A 630 -20.74 -15.80 -21.29
CA LEU A 630 -21.97 -15.90 -22.07
C LEU A 630 -21.67 -16.11 -23.56
N GLN A 631 -20.63 -15.47 -24.11
CA GLN A 631 -20.21 -15.67 -25.49
C GLN A 631 -19.86 -17.13 -25.80
N MET A 632 -19.26 -17.86 -24.85
CA MET A 632 -18.95 -19.28 -25.01
C MET A 632 -20.22 -20.14 -25.07
N VAL A 633 -21.17 -19.85 -24.17
CA VAL A 633 -22.49 -20.52 -24.16
C VAL A 633 -23.20 -20.29 -25.50
N LEU A 634 -23.26 -19.04 -25.96
CA LEU A 634 -23.90 -18.66 -27.21
C LEU A 634 -23.23 -19.34 -28.42
N TYR A 635 -21.91 -19.39 -28.47
CA TYR A 635 -21.18 -20.08 -29.54
C TYR A 635 -21.59 -21.55 -29.65
N VAL A 636 -21.59 -22.28 -28.54
CA VAL A 636 -21.95 -23.70 -28.52
C VAL A 636 -23.44 -23.92 -28.80
N ILE A 637 -24.34 -23.11 -28.24
CA ILE A 637 -25.80 -23.23 -28.48
C ILE A 637 -26.14 -22.96 -29.96
N ASN A 638 -25.51 -21.95 -30.57
CA ASN A 638 -25.75 -21.60 -31.98
C ASN A 638 -25.20 -22.67 -32.93
N THR A 639 -23.99 -23.18 -32.67
CA THR A 639 -23.38 -24.24 -33.49
C THR A 639 -24.11 -25.58 -33.36
N THR A 640 -24.63 -25.91 -32.18
CA THR A 640 -25.41 -27.13 -31.93
C THR A 640 -26.91 -26.99 -32.18
N ARG A 641 -27.39 -25.78 -32.50
CA ARG A 641 -28.79 -25.44 -32.78
C ARG A 641 -29.75 -25.84 -31.65
N CYS A 642 -29.36 -25.62 -30.40
CA CYS A 642 -30.15 -26.03 -29.23
C CYS A 642 -31.15 -24.97 -28.72
N VAL A 643 -31.18 -23.76 -29.30
CA VAL A 643 -32.01 -22.62 -28.81
C VAL A 643 -33.47 -23.02 -28.59
N ALA A 644 -34.14 -23.56 -29.62
CA ALA A 644 -35.56 -23.92 -29.53
C ALA A 644 -35.85 -24.99 -28.46
N ARG A 645 -34.90 -25.90 -28.21
CA ARG A 645 -35.01 -26.90 -27.14
C ARG A 645 -34.96 -26.21 -25.77
N GLU A 646 -33.99 -25.32 -25.57
CA GLU A 646 -33.84 -24.64 -24.28
C GLU A 646 -34.96 -23.62 -24.01
N GLU A 647 -35.49 -22.95 -25.03
CA GLU A 647 -36.69 -22.11 -24.88
C GLU A 647 -37.91 -22.94 -24.43
N LYS A 648 -38.07 -24.14 -24.98
CA LYS A 648 -39.13 -25.07 -24.56
C LYS A 648 -38.91 -25.53 -23.12
N ASN A 649 -37.67 -25.89 -22.76
CA ASN A 649 -37.34 -26.29 -21.39
C ASN A 649 -37.60 -25.17 -20.38
N LEU A 650 -37.22 -23.94 -20.70
CA LEU A 650 -37.46 -22.76 -19.88
C LEU A 650 -38.96 -22.47 -19.74
N SER A 651 -39.76 -22.68 -20.79
CA SER A 651 -41.23 -22.56 -20.72
C SER A 651 -41.83 -23.65 -19.82
N ASN A 652 -41.39 -24.91 -19.99
CA ASN A 652 -41.80 -26.02 -19.12
C ASN A 652 -41.44 -25.76 -17.65
N PHE A 653 -40.30 -25.13 -17.38
CA PHE A 653 -39.88 -24.75 -16.03
C PHE A 653 -40.87 -23.78 -15.38
N LEU A 654 -41.37 -22.80 -16.11
CA LEU A 654 -42.34 -21.82 -15.60
C LEU A 654 -43.74 -22.41 -15.39
N GLU A 655 -44.10 -23.40 -16.20
CA GLU A 655 -45.40 -24.09 -16.17
C GLU A 655 -45.46 -25.29 -15.19
N MET A 656 -44.39 -25.53 -14.42
CA MET A 656 -44.35 -26.60 -13.42
C MET A 656 -45.49 -26.48 -12.39
N SER A 657 -46.06 -27.62 -11.97
CA SER A 657 -47.05 -27.68 -10.87
C SER A 657 -46.44 -27.18 -9.56
N PRO A 658 -47.24 -26.61 -8.64
CA PRO A 658 -46.75 -26.05 -7.38
C PRO A 658 -45.78 -26.94 -6.59
N GLU A 659 -46.07 -28.24 -6.48
CA GLU A 659 -45.22 -29.21 -5.78
C GLU A 659 -43.88 -29.36 -6.49
N ARG A 660 -43.90 -29.45 -7.82
CA ARG A 660 -42.71 -29.57 -8.64
C ARG A 660 -41.86 -28.29 -8.60
N GLN A 661 -42.48 -27.12 -8.43
CA GLN A 661 -41.74 -25.86 -8.26
C GLN A 661 -40.88 -25.87 -6.99
N ILE A 662 -41.41 -26.43 -5.90
CA ILE A 662 -40.69 -26.55 -4.62
C ILE A 662 -39.54 -27.57 -4.74
N GLU A 663 -39.80 -28.74 -5.30
CA GLU A 663 -38.75 -29.75 -5.52
C GLU A 663 -37.59 -29.21 -6.37
N ASN A 664 -37.93 -28.50 -7.45
CA ASN A 664 -36.96 -27.91 -8.36
C ASN A 664 -36.08 -26.82 -7.70
N CYS A 665 -36.49 -26.28 -6.54
CA CYS A 665 -35.64 -25.38 -5.75
C CYS A 665 -34.39 -26.06 -5.18
N TYR A 666 -34.34 -27.40 -5.18
CA TYR A 666 -33.22 -28.22 -4.70
C TYR A 666 -32.57 -29.04 -5.81
N GLU A 667 -32.76 -28.63 -7.07
CA GLU A 667 -32.11 -29.22 -8.25
C GLU A 667 -31.06 -28.26 -8.81
N VAL A 668 -30.03 -28.80 -9.49
CA VAL A 668 -28.98 -27.98 -10.09
C VAL A 668 -29.50 -27.07 -11.21
N GLU A 669 -30.51 -27.54 -11.96
CA GLU A 669 -31.30 -26.78 -12.95
C GLU A 669 -32.53 -26.13 -12.29
N GLY A 670 -32.29 -25.41 -11.19
CA GLY A 670 -33.31 -24.64 -10.46
C GLY A 670 -33.50 -23.21 -11.00
N PRO A 671 -34.21 -22.33 -10.26
CA PRO A 671 -34.55 -20.99 -10.73
C PRO A 671 -33.36 -20.10 -11.11
N CYS A 672 -32.24 -20.16 -10.38
CA CYS A 672 -31.03 -19.40 -10.75
C CYS A 672 -30.44 -19.86 -12.10
N TYR A 673 -30.45 -21.16 -12.38
CA TYR A 673 -29.96 -21.69 -13.65
C TYR A 673 -30.83 -21.22 -14.83
N TRP A 674 -32.14 -21.34 -14.69
CA TRP A 674 -33.09 -20.94 -15.72
C TRP A 674 -33.13 -19.42 -15.94
N ALA A 675 -32.94 -18.62 -14.89
CA ALA A 675 -32.75 -17.17 -15.02
C ALA A 675 -31.47 -16.83 -15.81
N THR A 676 -30.37 -17.56 -15.62
CA THR A 676 -29.16 -17.39 -16.45
C THR A 676 -29.37 -17.89 -17.87
N MET A 677 -30.04 -19.03 -18.07
CA MET A 677 -30.37 -19.56 -19.40
C MET A 677 -31.18 -18.53 -20.20
N ALA A 678 -32.09 -17.81 -19.54
CA ALA A 678 -32.87 -16.77 -20.19
C ALA A 678 -31.97 -15.76 -20.93
N LEU A 679 -30.84 -15.32 -20.36
CA LEU A 679 -29.88 -14.42 -21.05
C LEU A 679 -29.42 -14.97 -22.41
N ALA A 680 -29.28 -16.29 -22.52
CA ALA A 680 -28.80 -16.93 -23.73
C ALA A 680 -29.90 -17.12 -24.78
N VAL A 681 -31.18 -17.23 -24.41
CA VAL A 681 -32.26 -17.67 -25.32
C VAL A 681 -33.46 -16.73 -25.41
N TRP A 682 -33.73 -15.88 -24.43
CA TRP A 682 -34.85 -14.93 -24.47
C TRP A 682 -34.41 -13.57 -24.95
N SER A 683 -35.17 -12.99 -25.88
CA SER A 683 -35.02 -11.58 -26.24
C SER A 683 -35.42 -10.67 -25.06
N PRO A 684 -35.02 -9.38 -25.06
CA PRO A 684 -35.44 -8.42 -24.04
C PRO A 684 -36.96 -8.29 -23.94
N SER A 685 -37.71 -8.39 -25.05
CA SER A 685 -39.17 -8.35 -25.00
C SER A 685 -39.74 -9.59 -24.28
N ARG A 686 -39.19 -10.78 -24.55
CA ARG A 686 -39.57 -12.02 -23.88
C ARG A 686 -39.17 -12.03 -22.40
N TRP A 687 -38.01 -11.46 -22.06
CA TRP A 687 -37.59 -11.21 -20.69
C TRP A 687 -38.61 -10.35 -19.94
N GLN A 688 -39.04 -9.23 -20.51
CA GLN A 688 -40.05 -8.34 -19.91
C GLN A 688 -41.37 -9.08 -19.63
N CYS A 689 -41.82 -9.95 -20.54
CA CYS A 689 -43.01 -10.77 -20.32
C CYS A 689 -42.84 -11.84 -19.23
N GLY A 690 -41.63 -12.41 -19.08
CA GLY A 690 -41.37 -13.55 -18.20
C GLY A 690 -40.79 -13.19 -16.82
N ARG A 691 -40.25 -11.99 -16.63
CA ARG A 691 -39.48 -11.62 -15.42
C ARG A 691 -40.30 -11.70 -14.13
N VAL A 692 -41.59 -11.36 -14.16
CA VAL A 692 -42.47 -11.43 -12.98
C VAL A 692 -42.63 -12.87 -12.48
N MET A 693 -42.75 -13.83 -13.40
CA MET A 693 -42.80 -15.25 -13.03
C MET A 693 -41.46 -15.71 -12.41
N LEU A 694 -40.34 -15.20 -12.92
CA LEU A 694 -39.02 -15.48 -12.34
C LEU A 694 -38.88 -14.85 -10.94
N VAL A 695 -39.41 -13.65 -10.70
CA VAL A 695 -39.47 -13.05 -9.35
C VAL A 695 -40.22 -14.00 -8.41
N ARG A 696 -41.43 -14.45 -8.80
CA ARG A 696 -42.21 -15.42 -8.01
C ARG A 696 -41.40 -16.69 -7.71
N ARG A 697 -40.69 -17.25 -8.70
CA ARG A 697 -39.83 -18.43 -8.51
C ARG A 697 -38.64 -18.17 -7.60
N MET A 698 -38.03 -16.98 -7.62
CA MET A 698 -36.96 -16.60 -6.69
C MET A 698 -37.47 -16.45 -5.26
N LEU A 699 -38.68 -15.91 -5.06
CA LEU A 699 -39.30 -15.80 -3.74
C LEU A 699 -39.57 -17.18 -3.13
N ILE A 700 -40.12 -18.11 -3.92
CA ILE A 700 -40.34 -19.50 -3.51
C ILE A 700 -39.01 -20.18 -3.19
N LEU A 701 -38.00 -20.02 -4.05
CA LEU A 701 -36.65 -20.58 -3.86
C LEU A 701 -36.04 -20.15 -2.53
N ALA A 702 -36.04 -18.84 -2.27
CA ALA A 702 -35.49 -18.27 -1.05
C ALA A 702 -36.21 -18.79 0.20
N HIS A 703 -37.54 -18.81 0.16
CA HIS A 703 -38.35 -19.25 1.29
C HIS A 703 -38.18 -20.75 1.57
N ALA A 704 -38.25 -21.59 0.54
CA ALA A 704 -38.08 -23.03 0.66
C ALA A 704 -36.72 -23.36 1.29
N ARG A 705 -35.62 -22.82 0.75
CA ARG A 705 -34.26 -23.07 1.22
C ARG A 705 -34.00 -22.55 2.63
N HIS A 706 -34.68 -21.47 3.03
CA HIS A 706 -34.62 -20.95 4.40
C HIS A 706 -35.32 -21.87 5.41
N LEU A 707 -36.51 -22.37 5.08
CA LEU A 707 -37.25 -23.27 5.96
C LEU A 707 -36.65 -24.67 6.03
N SER A 708 -36.23 -25.20 4.89
CA SER A 708 -35.80 -26.60 4.74
C SER A 708 -34.51 -26.70 3.92
N PRO A 709 -33.34 -26.34 4.50
CA PRO A 709 -32.06 -26.39 3.78
C PRO A 709 -31.70 -27.77 3.21
N GLN A 710 -32.26 -28.84 3.77
CA GLN A 710 -32.02 -30.24 3.36
C GLN A 710 -32.96 -30.73 2.24
N GLY A 711 -33.89 -29.90 1.77
CA GLY A 711 -34.88 -30.27 0.77
C GLY A 711 -36.29 -30.45 1.34
N CYS A 712 -37.30 -30.13 0.53
CA CYS A 712 -38.71 -30.39 0.82
C CYS A 712 -39.52 -30.52 -0.49
N SER A 713 -40.68 -31.16 -0.41
CA SER A 713 -41.67 -31.22 -1.51
C SER A 713 -42.87 -30.30 -1.28
N THR A 714 -43.05 -29.79 -0.05
CA THR A 714 -44.08 -28.82 0.34
C THR A 714 -43.51 -27.77 1.28
N LEU A 715 -44.10 -26.58 1.30
CA LEU A 715 -43.75 -25.51 2.24
C LEU A 715 -44.42 -25.78 3.59
N ALA A 716 -43.62 -25.91 4.65
CA ALA A 716 -44.13 -26.14 6.01
C ALA A 716 -44.81 -24.91 6.61
N ASP A 717 -44.42 -23.72 6.15
CA ASP A 717 -44.99 -22.43 6.53
C ASP A 717 -45.06 -21.54 5.27
N THR A 718 -46.07 -20.68 5.20
CA THR A 718 -46.30 -19.74 4.09
C THR A 718 -46.31 -18.29 4.55
N VAL A 719 -46.02 -18.04 5.84
CA VAL A 719 -45.89 -16.68 6.38
C VAL A 719 -44.61 -16.03 5.85
N PRO A 720 -44.68 -14.85 5.20
CA PRO A 720 -43.51 -14.12 4.74
C PRO A 720 -42.46 -13.91 5.83
N ARG A 721 -41.17 -14.00 5.45
CA ARG A 721 -40.03 -13.74 6.35
C ARG A 721 -39.46 -12.34 6.12
N GLU A 722 -38.46 -11.98 6.92
CA GLU A 722 -37.69 -10.74 6.73
C GLU A 722 -37.07 -10.68 5.33
N PHE A 723 -36.99 -9.48 4.76
CA PHE A 723 -36.49 -9.26 3.40
C PHE A 723 -35.08 -9.84 3.18
N ALA A 724 -34.23 -9.85 4.21
CA ALA A 724 -32.89 -10.43 4.15
C ALA A 724 -32.85 -11.90 3.68
N VAL A 725 -33.93 -12.66 3.89
CA VAL A 725 -34.06 -14.05 3.40
C VAL A 725 -34.17 -14.09 1.87
N TYR A 726 -34.91 -13.14 1.29
CA TYR A 726 -35.20 -13.09 -0.15
C TYR A 726 -34.15 -12.29 -0.93
N ARG A 727 -33.52 -11.31 -0.27
CA ARG A 727 -32.59 -10.34 -0.86
C ARG A 727 -31.55 -10.98 -1.77
N PRO A 728 -30.77 -12.02 -1.39
CA PRO A 728 -29.74 -12.56 -2.27
C PRO A 728 -30.30 -13.11 -3.60
N TYR A 729 -31.44 -13.79 -3.58
CA TYR A 729 -32.05 -14.35 -4.80
C TYR A 729 -32.71 -13.28 -5.68
N LEU A 730 -33.20 -12.21 -5.06
CA LEU A 730 -33.71 -11.04 -5.78
C LEU A 730 -32.57 -10.21 -6.39
N CYS A 731 -31.47 -10.02 -5.67
CA CYS A 731 -30.23 -9.42 -6.19
C CYS A 731 -29.68 -10.23 -7.37
N TYR A 732 -29.72 -11.57 -7.31
CA TYR A 732 -29.36 -12.42 -8.44
C TYR A 732 -30.17 -12.07 -9.70
N LEU A 733 -31.49 -11.98 -9.56
CA LEU A 733 -32.36 -11.67 -10.68
C LEU A 733 -32.18 -10.22 -11.18
N ALA A 734 -31.89 -9.28 -10.28
CA ALA A 734 -31.57 -7.91 -10.63
C ALA A 734 -30.27 -7.79 -11.43
N MET A 735 -29.27 -8.62 -11.14
CA MET A 735 -28.06 -8.69 -11.96
C MET A 735 -28.39 -9.15 -13.38
N VAL A 736 -29.22 -10.19 -13.52
CA VAL A 736 -29.68 -10.68 -14.82
C VAL A 736 -30.46 -9.61 -15.59
N ASP A 737 -31.40 -8.93 -14.95
CA ASP A 737 -32.17 -7.83 -15.54
C ASP A 737 -31.26 -6.65 -15.94
N GLY A 738 -30.30 -6.31 -15.09
CA GLY A 738 -29.31 -5.28 -15.35
C GLY A 738 -28.43 -5.57 -16.57
N LEU A 739 -28.13 -6.84 -16.86
CA LEU A 739 -27.44 -7.23 -18.09
C LEU A 739 -28.29 -6.91 -19.34
N TYR A 740 -29.60 -7.19 -19.33
CA TYR A 740 -30.50 -6.78 -20.41
C TYR A 740 -30.60 -5.26 -20.55
N ASN A 741 -30.81 -4.55 -19.44
CA ASN A 741 -31.17 -3.14 -19.45
C ASN A 741 -29.98 -2.18 -19.49
N THR A 742 -28.76 -2.67 -19.23
CA THR A 742 -27.53 -1.87 -19.22
C THR A 742 -26.54 -2.36 -20.27
N VAL A 743 -26.06 -3.61 -20.15
CA VAL A 743 -24.95 -4.12 -20.97
C VAL A 743 -25.41 -4.46 -22.39
N PHE A 744 -26.54 -5.15 -22.51
CA PHE A 744 -27.09 -5.65 -23.79
C PHE A 744 -28.21 -4.79 -24.35
N LYS A 745 -28.46 -3.60 -23.77
CA LYS A 745 -29.54 -2.69 -24.18
C LYS A 745 -29.47 -2.30 -25.67
N LYS A 746 -28.25 -2.19 -26.21
CA LYS A 746 -28.00 -1.71 -27.58
C LYS A 746 -27.86 -2.83 -28.63
N VAL A 747 -28.21 -4.08 -28.29
CA VAL A 747 -28.24 -5.18 -29.26
C VAL A 747 -29.28 -4.87 -30.34
N ALA A 748 -28.86 -4.91 -31.60
CA ALA A 748 -29.73 -4.63 -32.74
C ALA A 748 -30.65 -5.82 -33.04
N LYS A 749 -31.90 -5.54 -33.43
CA LYS A 749 -32.93 -6.52 -33.84
C LYS A 749 -33.07 -7.70 -32.86
N PRO A 750 -33.32 -7.42 -31.57
CA PRO A 750 -33.20 -8.45 -30.54
C PRO A 750 -34.30 -9.52 -30.63
N ASP A 751 -35.39 -9.31 -31.37
CA ASP A 751 -36.51 -10.26 -31.47
C ASP A 751 -36.42 -11.26 -32.65
N ASP A 752 -35.44 -11.09 -33.56
CA ASP A 752 -35.30 -11.97 -34.74
C ASP A 752 -34.52 -13.25 -34.40
N ASP A 753 -33.28 -13.08 -33.92
CA ASP A 753 -32.36 -14.16 -33.52
C ASP A 753 -31.50 -13.65 -32.35
N TRP A 754 -32.11 -13.59 -31.15
CA TRP A 754 -31.43 -13.05 -29.98
C TRP A 754 -30.04 -13.67 -29.73
N PRO A 755 -29.86 -15.01 -29.73
CA PRO A 755 -28.57 -15.62 -29.44
C PRO A 755 -27.49 -15.25 -30.47
N GLY A 756 -27.85 -15.18 -31.76
CA GLY A 756 -26.93 -14.77 -32.83
C GLY A 756 -26.55 -13.29 -32.73
N HIS A 757 -27.53 -12.40 -32.55
CA HIS A 757 -27.29 -10.96 -32.45
C HIS A 757 -26.52 -10.59 -31.17
N LEU A 758 -26.78 -11.27 -30.05
CA LEU A 758 -26.06 -11.07 -28.81
C LEU A 758 -24.59 -11.52 -28.94
N ALA A 759 -24.34 -12.69 -29.53
CA ALA A 759 -22.97 -13.17 -29.79
C ALA A 759 -22.19 -12.20 -30.69
N HIS A 760 -22.84 -11.68 -31.72
CA HIS A 760 -22.28 -10.63 -32.57
C HIS A 760 -22.04 -9.34 -31.78
N TYR A 761 -23.00 -8.87 -30.99
CA TYR A 761 -22.82 -7.66 -30.18
C TYR A 761 -21.65 -7.77 -29.20
N ILE A 762 -21.49 -8.92 -28.54
CA ILE A 762 -20.35 -9.16 -27.63
C ILE A 762 -19.02 -9.05 -28.37
N ARG A 763 -18.93 -9.65 -29.56
CA ARG A 763 -17.73 -9.69 -30.41
C ARG A 763 -17.21 -8.33 -30.88
N TYR A 764 -18.08 -7.34 -31.10
CA TYR A 764 -17.73 -6.07 -31.75
C TYR A 764 -17.70 -4.84 -30.84
N ASN A 765 -18.00 -4.99 -29.54
CA ASN A 765 -18.19 -3.85 -28.63
C ASN A 765 -17.35 -3.98 -27.35
N ASP A 766 -16.16 -4.56 -27.45
CA ASP A 766 -15.27 -4.89 -26.32
C ASP A 766 -15.02 -3.72 -25.35
N GLN A 767 -14.70 -2.52 -25.86
CA GLN A 767 -14.57 -1.31 -25.04
C GLN A 767 -15.86 -0.93 -24.33
N LEU A 768 -16.97 -0.92 -25.07
CA LEU A 768 -18.28 -0.51 -24.53
C LEU A 768 -18.75 -1.47 -23.43
N HIS A 769 -18.41 -2.76 -23.51
CA HIS A 769 -18.75 -3.73 -22.46
C HIS A 769 -18.04 -3.44 -21.14
N LEU A 770 -16.81 -2.92 -21.16
CA LEU A 770 -16.10 -2.52 -19.94
C LEU A 770 -16.83 -1.34 -19.27
N GLU A 771 -17.13 -0.30 -20.04
CA GLU A 771 -17.83 0.89 -19.56
C GLU A 771 -19.23 0.57 -19.02
N LEU A 772 -19.99 -0.29 -19.73
CA LEU A 772 -21.32 -0.71 -19.32
C LEU A 772 -21.28 -1.69 -18.14
N GLY A 773 -20.25 -2.53 -18.04
CA GLY A 773 -20.00 -3.38 -16.88
C GLY A 773 -19.76 -2.56 -15.62
N ASP A 774 -18.93 -1.52 -15.69
CA ASP A 774 -18.67 -0.59 -14.58
C ASP A 774 -19.93 0.17 -14.17
N LYS A 775 -20.75 0.55 -15.15
CA LYS A 775 -22.04 1.17 -14.89
C LYS A 775 -23.01 0.21 -14.20
N LEU A 776 -23.08 -1.04 -14.65
CA LEU A 776 -23.94 -2.06 -14.06
C LEU A 776 -23.51 -2.36 -12.62
N LEU A 777 -22.21 -2.55 -12.37
CA LEU A 777 -21.69 -2.81 -11.03
C LEU A 777 -22.04 -1.67 -10.06
N ARG A 778 -21.77 -0.42 -10.43
CA ARG A 778 -22.12 0.74 -9.60
C ARG A 778 -23.61 0.80 -9.29
N ASN A 779 -24.45 0.61 -10.31
CA ASN A 779 -25.91 0.60 -10.10
C ASN A 779 -26.37 -0.53 -9.17
N PHE A 780 -25.75 -1.71 -9.33
CA PHE A 780 -26.03 -2.86 -8.48
C PHE A 780 -25.65 -2.60 -7.02
N GLU A 781 -24.48 -2.03 -6.76
CA GLU A 781 -23.99 -1.73 -5.42
C GLU A 781 -24.75 -0.57 -4.76
N GLU A 782 -25.04 0.50 -5.50
CA GLU A 782 -25.65 1.73 -4.96
C GLU A 782 -27.17 1.68 -4.83
N GLN A 783 -27.86 0.87 -5.63
CA GLN A 783 -29.33 0.82 -5.65
C GLN A 783 -29.88 -0.55 -5.25
N VAL A 784 -29.35 -1.63 -5.82
CA VAL A 784 -29.93 -2.97 -5.63
C VAL A 784 -29.51 -3.56 -4.28
N LEU A 785 -28.23 -3.49 -3.93
CA LEU A 785 -27.74 -4.03 -2.67
C LEU A 785 -28.25 -3.23 -1.45
N THR A 786 -28.55 -1.94 -1.61
CA THR A 786 -29.03 -1.08 -0.51
C THR A 786 -30.51 -1.28 -0.17
N CYS A 787 -31.27 -2.00 -1.01
CA CYS A 787 -32.68 -2.26 -0.78
C CYS A 787 -32.91 -2.92 0.60
N GLN A 788 -33.86 -2.39 1.37
CA GLN A 788 -34.22 -2.87 2.70
C GLN A 788 -35.57 -3.60 2.73
N SER A 789 -36.35 -3.52 1.65
CA SER A 789 -37.66 -4.17 1.54
C SER A 789 -37.95 -4.67 0.14
N PHE A 790 -38.93 -5.59 0.02
CA PHE A 790 -39.38 -6.08 -1.28
C PHE A 790 -40.07 -4.98 -2.10
N MET A 791 -40.73 -4.02 -1.44
CA MET A 791 -41.31 -2.85 -2.08
C MET A 791 -40.26 -1.97 -2.73
N GLU A 792 -39.18 -1.66 -2.01
CA GLU A 792 -38.05 -0.87 -2.52
C GLU A 792 -37.36 -1.59 -3.69
N TYR A 793 -37.17 -2.91 -3.59
CA TYR A 793 -36.68 -3.72 -4.71
C TYR A 793 -37.59 -3.60 -5.94
N CYS A 794 -38.91 -3.70 -5.77
CA CYS A 794 -39.86 -3.56 -6.88
C CYS A 794 -39.83 -2.16 -7.50
N ASP A 795 -39.58 -1.11 -6.71
CA ASP A 795 -39.42 0.26 -7.22
C ASP A 795 -38.14 0.41 -8.06
N VAL A 796 -36.99 0.01 -7.49
CA VAL A 796 -35.68 0.07 -8.19
C VAL A 796 -35.68 -0.73 -9.48
N MET A 797 -36.34 -1.90 -9.49
CA MET A 797 -36.43 -2.77 -10.68
C MET A 797 -37.53 -2.35 -11.68
N GLY A 798 -38.30 -1.30 -11.39
CA GLY A 798 -39.42 -0.86 -12.23
C GLY A 798 -40.52 -1.92 -12.37
N LEU A 799 -40.76 -2.69 -11.31
CA LEU A 799 -41.76 -3.76 -11.24
C LEU A 799 -43.09 -3.30 -10.64
N LEU A 800 -43.20 -2.11 -10.06
CA LEU A 800 -44.44 -1.65 -9.40
C LEU A 800 -45.65 -1.56 -10.34
N CYS A 801 -45.45 -1.38 -11.65
CA CYS A 801 -46.53 -1.44 -12.64
C CYS A 801 -47.10 -2.85 -12.80
N GLU A 802 -46.26 -3.87 -12.69
CA GLU A 802 -46.59 -5.29 -12.86
C GLU A 802 -46.96 -5.96 -11.53
N ILE A 803 -46.40 -5.45 -10.43
CA ILE A 803 -46.61 -5.89 -9.04
C ILE A 803 -47.05 -4.67 -8.20
N PRO A 804 -48.32 -4.25 -8.29
CA PRO A 804 -48.80 -3.04 -7.60
C PRO A 804 -48.82 -3.17 -6.07
N ASN A 805 -48.94 -4.40 -5.57
CA ASN A 805 -48.89 -4.70 -4.14
C ASN A 805 -47.84 -5.80 -3.87
N PRO A 806 -46.57 -5.43 -3.63
CA PRO A 806 -45.48 -6.37 -3.39
C PRO A 806 -45.72 -7.31 -2.20
N ASP A 807 -46.33 -6.83 -1.12
CA ASP A 807 -46.61 -7.66 0.06
C ASP A 807 -47.65 -8.74 -0.22
N ALA A 808 -48.74 -8.38 -0.93
CA ALA A 808 -49.74 -9.34 -1.37
C ALA A 808 -49.13 -10.36 -2.35
N PHE A 809 -48.33 -9.88 -3.31
CA PHE A 809 -47.67 -10.75 -4.29
C PHE A 809 -46.72 -11.75 -3.63
N LEU A 810 -45.95 -11.32 -2.61
CA LEU A 810 -45.09 -12.20 -1.84
C LEU A 810 -45.93 -13.28 -1.12
N LEU A 811 -47.00 -12.88 -0.44
CA LEU A 811 -47.88 -13.83 0.26
C LEU A 811 -48.54 -14.83 -0.71
N GLU A 812 -49.07 -14.35 -1.84
CA GLU A 812 -49.69 -15.19 -2.87
C GLU A 812 -48.70 -16.17 -3.49
N SER A 813 -47.45 -15.72 -3.71
CA SER A 813 -46.36 -16.55 -4.21
C SER A 813 -46.05 -17.71 -3.26
N LEU A 814 -46.06 -17.46 -1.93
CA LEU A 814 -45.83 -18.51 -0.92
C LEU A 814 -47.04 -19.43 -0.74
N GLN A 815 -48.26 -18.93 -0.96
CA GLN A 815 -49.48 -19.74 -0.97
C GLN A 815 -49.64 -20.55 -2.27
N LEU A 816 -48.73 -20.38 -3.24
CA LEU A 816 -48.76 -21.02 -4.55
C LEU A 816 -50.08 -20.76 -5.30
N ARG A 817 -50.70 -19.60 -5.05
CA ARG A 817 -51.90 -19.16 -5.78
C ARG A 817 -51.44 -18.46 -7.06
N VAL A 818 -51.98 -18.89 -8.20
CA VAL A 818 -51.63 -18.32 -9.52
C VAL A 818 -52.17 -16.91 -9.64
#